data_AF-A0A3B6TJF6-F1
#
_entry.id   AF-A0A3B6TJF6-F1
#
_cell.length_a   1.000
_cell.length_b   1.000
_cell.length_c   1.000
_cell.angle_alpha   90.00
_cell.angle_beta   90.00
_cell.angle_gamma   90.00
#
_symmetry.space_group_name_H-M   'P 1'
#
loop_
_entity.id
_entity.type
_entity.pdbx_description
1 polymer ?
#
loop_
_entity_poly.entity_id
_entity_poly.type
_entity_poly.pdbx_seq_one_letter_code
_entity_poly.pdbx_strand_id
1 'polypeptide(L)'
;MGRKASRLRRRRQPPAGISPTTSPSPSPTPASSSREFAMTQSPSKLSDPSVSTPPGVLGHQGWADLPDKLLHSIVPLLGSFLDLIAFASTCCSWRAAFSSYPSKPTICTKLPPLLVRPNVCVDAPHLPSSNGRHKLRTCKVIDLTNQNRALRCQIPQETFQRMRFAGSSYGHLICCRRGNCLVVDVFTGAEVSPPSLPFSGDCEQEVYFGGTLTAPLASPNCHLLVSTRSSLFDWPVGSDSWSELKLSDARVDQIVEFNGQFIAMDYSQRIYILKLAPQLGLQEITTEWWDDMTECPYLRPWLVVCGDMLLMVDHYMSLSFGAPVLYKPYHLDMSTRPAKWVEVKKLDNWALFVGGDVRSPPFSCLSPEKWGGRSNCLYYAHYSQPWSVHGLGDAADAVWDPSTDPDLVYKRNWYGQLQAFWVYPSMFYSDAPVVTGHQDWADLPDNLLHSIVPLLGSFLDLIAFASTCRSWRAAFSSYPSKSTFCTKLPPLLVRPNVRVQAPHLPSSNGRHKLRTCKVIDLANQNIALRCQIPHETFQRMRFAGSSYGQLICCRRGNCLIVDVFTGAEVSPPCLPFSGDCEEEFYFGGTLTAPLASPNCQLLVSTRSSLFDWPVGSDSWSEIKLSDARIDQIVEFNGQFIAMDYSQRIYVLKLAPQLGLQEITTKWWDGMTECPYLRPWLVVCGDMLLMVDHYVSLSFGAPVLYKPYRLDMSTRPAKWVEVKKLDNWALFVGGDVRSPPFSCLSPEKWGGTSNRLYYAHYSQPWSVHGFGDAADAVWDPSTDPDLVYKRNWYGQLQAFWVYPSMFYSDGQ
;
A
#
# COMPACT_ATOMS: atom_id res chain seq x y z
N MET A 1 8.65 28.13 64.16
CA MET A 1 9.75 27.15 64.20
C MET A 1 10.70 27.45 63.05
N GLY A 2 11.99 27.67 63.34
CA GLY A 2 13.05 27.94 62.34
C GLY A 2 13.47 26.67 61.58
N ARG A 3 14.37 26.67 60.59
CA ARG A 3 15.33 27.65 60.07
C ARG A 3 15.57 27.39 58.57
N LYS A 4 15.71 28.50 57.80
CA LYS A 4 16.64 28.88 56.70
C LYS A 4 17.59 27.83 56.07
N ALA A 5 18.15 27.95 54.85
CA ALA A 5 17.92 28.74 53.61
C ALA A 5 19.15 28.53 52.67
N SER A 6 18.97 28.87 51.37
CA SER A 6 19.96 29.32 50.35
C SER A 6 20.71 28.22 49.54
N ARG A 7 20.81 28.26 48.20
CA ARG A 7 21.49 29.27 47.37
C ARG A 7 21.12 29.22 45.86
N LEU A 8 20.76 30.40 45.35
CA LEU A 8 21.06 31.09 44.08
C LEU A 8 21.07 30.41 42.69
N ARG A 9 20.21 31.00 41.84
CA ARG A 9 20.09 30.99 40.37
C ARG A 9 21.34 31.51 39.63
N ARG A 10 21.62 30.94 38.45
CA ARG A 10 22.40 31.57 37.36
C ARG A 10 21.50 31.84 36.16
N ARG A 11 21.43 33.11 35.72
CA ARG A 11 20.92 33.55 34.40
C ARG A 11 22.10 33.62 33.43
N ARG A 12 21.89 33.28 32.16
CA ARG A 12 22.80 33.58 31.03
C ARG A 12 22.01 34.27 29.92
N GLN A 13 22.54 35.38 29.43
CA GLN A 13 22.27 35.99 28.12
C GLN A 13 23.52 36.84 27.74
N PRO A 14 23.64 37.32 26.49
CA PRO A 14 24.56 36.82 25.45
C PRO A 14 25.73 37.80 25.18
N PRO A 15 26.55 37.59 24.14
CA PRO A 15 27.29 38.71 23.56
C PRO A 15 27.11 38.84 22.03
N ALA A 16 27.12 40.10 21.60
CA ALA A 16 27.37 40.53 20.23
C ALA A 16 28.51 41.57 20.26
N GLY A 17 29.38 41.55 19.25
CA GLY A 17 29.89 42.79 18.65
C GLY A 17 31.40 43.06 18.69
N ILE A 18 31.92 43.15 17.45
CA ILE A 18 32.86 44.18 16.94
C ILE A 18 34.36 43.78 16.78
N SER A 19 34.73 43.66 15.51
CA SER A 19 36.03 43.63 14.79
C SER A 19 36.74 45.01 14.79
N PRO A 20 38.04 45.19 14.39
CA PRO A 20 38.62 44.96 13.04
C PRO A 20 40.04 44.33 13.12
N THR A 21 40.76 43.90 12.07
CA THR A 21 41.33 44.63 10.93
C THR A 21 42.07 43.67 9.97
N THR A 22 42.22 44.12 8.72
CA THR A 22 43.29 43.85 7.72
C THR A 22 43.38 42.51 6.96
N SER A 23 42.99 42.59 5.69
CA SER A 23 43.57 41.90 4.51
C SER A 23 44.61 42.81 3.83
N PRO A 24 45.49 42.34 2.91
CA PRO A 24 45.07 42.30 1.49
C PRO A 24 45.69 41.20 0.58
N SER A 25 44.89 40.86 -0.46
CA SER A 25 45.25 40.45 -1.85
C SER A 25 45.99 39.12 -2.13
N PRO A 26 45.60 38.42 -3.22
CA PRO A 26 46.30 38.61 -4.49
C PRO A 26 45.38 38.69 -5.74
N SER A 27 45.97 39.17 -6.84
CA SER A 27 45.48 39.12 -8.23
C SER A 27 46.73 38.91 -9.13
N PRO A 28 46.66 38.71 -10.47
CA PRO A 28 45.60 38.18 -11.34
C PRO A 28 46.14 37.09 -12.34
N THR A 29 45.24 36.46 -13.11
CA THR A 29 45.55 35.77 -14.38
C THR A 29 45.88 36.76 -15.51
N PRO A 30 46.61 36.34 -16.57
CA PRO A 30 45.97 36.33 -17.91
C PRO A 30 46.43 35.24 -18.92
N ALA A 31 45.42 34.76 -19.67
CA ALA A 31 45.29 34.49 -21.11
C ALA A 31 46.40 33.88 -22.03
N SER A 32 45.95 32.82 -22.73
CA SER A 32 46.00 32.51 -24.19
C SER A 32 47.30 32.23 -24.94
N SER A 33 47.32 31.08 -25.64
CA SER A 33 47.80 30.99 -27.03
C SER A 33 47.04 29.91 -27.81
N SER A 34 46.76 30.24 -29.07
CA SER A 34 45.94 29.55 -30.06
C SER A 34 46.81 28.87 -31.13
N ARG A 35 46.29 27.80 -31.77
CA ARG A 35 46.56 27.40 -33.16
C ARG A 35 45.60 26.28 -33.65
N GLU A 36 44.58 26.71 -34.40
CA GLU A 36 44.09 26.28 -35.74
C GLU A 36 44.78 25.08 -36.44
N PHE A 37 44.21 24.28 -37.38
CA PHE A 37 42.99 24.26 -38.23
C PHE A 37 42.90 22.86 -38.90
N ALA A 38 41.70 22.33 -39.20
CA ALA A 38 41.35 21.74 -40.52
C ALA A 38 39.91 21.17 -40.54
N MET A 39 39.05 21.78 -41.36
CA MET A 39 37.73 21.29 -41.77
C MET A 39 37.84 20.22 -42.86
N THR A 40 36.87 19.30 -42.93
CA THR A 40 36.25 18.87 -44.20
C THR A 40 34.84 18.32 -43.94
N GLN A 41 33.95 18.60 -44.88
CA GLN A 41 32.49 18.58 -44.77
C GLN A 41 31.84 17.19 -44.93
N SER A 42 30.60 17.12 -44.43
CA SER A 42 29.62 16.03 -44.44
C SER A 42 29.03 15.69 -45.82
N PRO A 43 28.20 14.63 -45.93
CA PRO A 43 26.76 14.91 -46.12
C PRO A 43 25.76 13.90 -45.49
N SER A 44 24.82 14.47 -44.73
CA SER A 44 23.34 14.28 -44.74
C SER A 44 22.65 12.92 -44.96
N LYS A 45 21.77 12.56 -43.99
CA LYS A 45 20.30 12.33 -44.09
C LYS A 45 19.77 12.07 -42.66
N LEU A 46 19.09 13.02 -41.97
CA LEU A 46 17.62 13.25 -41.90
C LEU A 46 16.83 11.93 -41.77
N SER A 47 15.91 11.66 -40.83
CA SER A 47 15.35 12.34 -39.65
C SER A 47 14.40 11.32 -39.01
N ASP A 48 14.26 11.34 -37.68
CA ASP A 48 12.96 11.29 -36.98
C ASP A 48 13.23 11.57 -35.49
N PRO A 49 12.83 12.74 -34.94
CA PRO A 49 12.98 12.98 -33.51
C PRO A 49 11.80 12.33 -32.78
N SER A 50 12.12 11.29 -32.01
CA SER A 50 11.25 10.81 -30.94
C SER A 50 10.85 11.98 -30.05
N VAL A 51 9.54 12.24 -29.99
CA VAL A 51 8.91 13.17 -29.04
C VAL A 51 9.39 12.80 -27.63
N SER A 52 10.20 13.66 -27.03
CA SER A 52 10.59 13.56 -25.64
C SER A 52 9.37 13.89 -24.78
N THR A 53 8.72 12.86 -24.26
CA THR A 53 7.74 12.96 -23.18
C THR A 53 8.37 13.68 -21.98
N PRO A 54 7.73 14.69 -21.38
CA PRO A 54 8.21 15.34 -20.16
C PRO A 54 8.25 14.33 -19.00
N PRO A 55 9.16 14.50 -18.02
CA PRO A 55 9.29 13.59 -16.90
C PRO A 55 8.01 13.60 -16.05
N GLY A 56 7.48 12.40 -15.80
CA GLY A 56 6.26 12.16 -15.05
C GLY A 56 6.23 12.89 -13.72
N VAL A 57 5.15 13.65 -13.53
CA VAL A 57 4.76 14.28 -12.26
C VAL A 57 4.74 13.19 -11.18
N LEU A 58 5.50 13.41 -10.10
CA LEU A 58 5.52 12.58 -8.90
C LEU A 58 4.11 12.55 -8.27
N GLY A 59 3.27 11.63 -8.74
CA GLY A 59 2.06 11.23 -8.04
C GLY A 59 2.43 10.78 -6.64
N HIS A 60 1.76 11.32 -5.63
CA HIS A 60 2.04 11.04 -4.23
C HIS A 60 2.16 9.53 -3.96
N GLN A 61 3.38 9.06 -3.68
CA GLN A 61 3.63 7.68 -3.28
C GLN A 61 2.92 7.41 -1.95
N GLY A 62 1.78 6.73 -2.01
CA GLY A 62 1.17 6.12 -0.83
C GLY A 62 2.02 4.95 -0.33
N TRP A 63 1.73 4.43 0.87
CA TRP A 63 2.45 3.29 1.45
C TRP A 63 2.45 2.04 0.54
N ALA A 64 1.42 1.88 -0.29
CA ALA A 64 1.35 0.80 -1.27
C ALA A 64 2.24 0.98 -2.51
N ASP A 65 2.77 2.19 -2.75
CA ASP A 65 3.64 2.52 -3.87
C ASP A 65 5.11 2.70 -3.45
N LEU A 66 5.43 2.25 -2.23
CA LEU A 66 6.80 2.21 -1.76
C LEU A 66 7.66 1.37 -2.72
N PRO A 67 8.85 1.85 -3.11
CA PRO A 67 9.74 1.09 -3.97
C PRO A 67 10.15 -0.25 -3.33
N ASP A 68 10.27 -1.30 -4.14
CA ASP A 68 10.69 -2.64 -3.71
C ASP A 68 11.96 -2.60 -2.86
N LYS A 69 12.93 -1.73 -3.20
CA LYS A 69 14.18 -1.55 -2.43
C LYS A 69 13.94 -1.17 -0.96
N LEU A 70 12.95 -0.31 -0.69
CA LEU A 70 12.60 0.07 0.67
C LEU A 70 11.89 -1.08 1.39
N LEU A 71 10.95 -1.73 0.71
CA LEU A 71 10.23 -2.91 1.24
C LEU A 71 11.21 -4.05 1.57
N HIS A 72 12.18 -4.32 0.70
CA HIS A 72 13.27 -5.27 0.91
C HIS A 72 14.17 -4.89 2.09
N SER A 73 14.28 -3.60 2.43
CA SER A 73 15.02 -3.14 3.62
C SER A 73 14.28 -3.39 4.93
N ILE A 74 12.95 -3.51 4.88
CA ILE A 74 12.08 -3.80 6.03
C ILE A 74 12.06 -5.30 6.33
N VAL A 75 11.95 -6.15 5.31
CA VAL A 75 11.88 -7.62 5.45
C VAL A 75 12.88 -8.21 6.46
N PRO A 76 14.21 -7.92 6.39
CA PRO A 76 15.17 -8.48 7.33
C PRO A 76 15.08 -7.93 8.76
N LEU A 77 14.33 -6.86 8.99
CA LEU A 77 14.06 -6.29 10.32
C LEU A 77 12.86 -6.96 11.00
N LEU A 78 12.05 -7.70 10.26
CA LEU A 78 10.90 -8.41 10.81
C LEU A 78 11.40 -9.67 11.54
N GLY A 79 11.25 -9.66 12.87
CA GLY A 79 11.81 -10.68 13.76
C GLY A 79 10.91 -11.89 14.00
N SER A 80 9.73 -11.96 13.37
CA SER A 80 8.78 -13.07 13.53
C SER A 80 8.13 -13.47 12.21
N PHE A 81 7.68 -14.72 12.12
CA PHE A 81 6.91 -15.19 10.96
C PHE A 81 5.59 -14.47 10.81
N LEU A 82 4.95 -14.11 11.94
CA LEU A 82 3.71 -13.36 11.96
C LEU A 82 3.84 -11.99 11.30
N ASP A 83 4.92 -11.27 11.59
CA ASP A 83 5.16 -9.96 11.00
C ASP A 83 5.47 -10.07 9.50
N LEU A 84 6.20 -11.12 9.09
CA LEU A 84 6.48 -11.41 7.69
C LEU A 84 5.21 -11.80 6.91
N ILE A 85 4.33 -12.60 7.51
CA ILE A 85 3.03 -12.96 6.92
C ILE A 85 2.15 -11.71 6.84
N ALA A 86 2.09 -10.91 7.90
CA ALA A 86 1.33 -9.65 7.92
C ALA A 86 1.83 -8.71 6.81
N PHE A 87 3.15 -8.55 6.69
CA PHE A 87 3.79 -7.79 5.64
C PHE A 87 3.36 -8.29 4.24
N ALA A 88 3.48 -9.59 3.97
CA ALA A 88 3.09 -10.18 2.69
C ALA A 88 1.57 -10.13 2.42
N SER A 89 0.75 -10.07 3.47
CA SER A 89 -0.73 -9.95 3.38
C SER A 89 -1.22 -8.50 3.23
N THR A 90 -0.34 -7.50 3.35
CA THR A 90 -0.74 -6.08 3.39
C THR A 90 -1.39 -5.66 2.06
N CYS A 91 -0.71 -5.88 0.95
CA CYS A 91 -1.26 -5.70 -0.39
C CYS A 91 -0.44 -6.44 -1.46
N CYS A 92 -0.93 -6.47 -2.70
CA CYS A 92 -0.30 -7.17 -3.81
C CYS A 92 1.14 -6.68 -4.10
N SER A 93 1.42 -5.38 -3.99
CA SER A 93 2.78 -4.84 -4.18
C SER A 93 3.73 -5.27 -3.08
N TRP A 94 3.29 -5.27 -1.82
CA TRP A 94 4.10 -5.74 -0.69
C TRP A 94 4.33 -7.25 -0.74
N ARG A 95 3.32 -8.02 -1.17
CA ARG A 95 3.45 -9.46 -1.45
C ARG A 95 4.46 -9.71 -2.55
N ALA A 96 4.37 -8.96 -3.65
CA ALA A 96 5.30 -9.09 -4.77
C ALA A 96 6.74 -8.74 -4.33
N ALA A 97 6.91 -7.69 -3.53
CA ALA A 97 8.21 -7.32 -2.96
C ALA A 97 8.76 -8.41 -2.03
N PHE A 98 7.93 -9.01 -1.18
CA PHE A 98 8.34 -10.17 -0.38
C PHE A 98 8.71 -11.38 -1.26
N SER A 99 7.90 -11.65 -2.29
CA SER A 99 8.11 -12.76 -3.23
C SER A 99 9.35 -12.57 -4.11
N SER A 100 9.75 -11.34 -4.40
CA SER A 100 10.96 -11.01 -5.15
C SER A 100 12.20 -10.84 -4.27
N TYR A 101 12.06 -10.98 -2.94
CA TYR A 101 13.18 -10.79 -2.03
C TYR A 101 14.23 -11.91 -2.22
N PRO A 102 15.46 -11.59 -2.66
CA PRO A 102 16.44 -12.60 -3.11
C PRO A 102 17.04 -13.44 -1.97
N SER A 103 16.83 -13.05 -0.71
CA SER A 103 17.49 -13.66 0.46
C SER A 103 16.51 -14.31 1.44
N LYS A 104 15.37 -14.82 0.97
CA LYS A 104 14.42 -15.58 1.83
C LYS A 104 15.09 -16.76 2.55
N PRO A 105 15.99 -17.56 1.94
CA PRO A 105 16.69 -18.63 2.65
C PRO A 105 17.54 -18.12 3.81
N THR A 106 18.12 -16.92 3.70
CA THR A 106 18.86 -16.25 4.78
C THR A 106 17.95 -15.80 5.93
N ILE A 107 16.64 -15.66 5.69
CA ILE A 107 15.67 -15.45 6.78
C ILE A 107 15.46 -16.75 7.54
N CYS A 108 15.33 -17.88 6.84
CA CYS A 108 15.23 -19.21 7.47
C CYS A 108 16.45 -19.53 8.34
N THR A 109 17.65 -19.05 8.02
CA THR A 109 18.81 -19.25 8.90
C THR A 109 18.80 -18.38 10.16
N LYS A 110 18.01 -17.30 10.21
CA LYS A 110 17.95 -16.37 11.35
C LYS A 110 16.70 -16.52 12.22
N LEU A 111 15.63 -17.10 11.67
CA LEU A 111 14.40 -17.40 12.39
C LEU A 111 14.35 -18.89 12.76
N PRO A 112 13.84 -19.24 13.96
CA PRO A 112 13.67 -20.64 14.34
C PRO A 112 12.58 -21.29 13.47
N PRO A 113 12.64 -22.58 13.12
CA PRO A 113 11.54 -23.22 12.41
C PRO A 113 10.27 -23.25 13.29
N LEU A 114 9.10 -23.34 12.65
CA LEU A 114 7.83 -23.48 13.34
C LEU A 114 7.61 -24.93 13.77
N LEU A 115 7.09 -25.14 14.98
CA LEU A 115 6.75 -26.48 15.47
C LEU A 115 5.30 -26.82 15.13
N VAL A 116 5.08 -27.84 14.32
CA VAL A 116 3.74 -28.38 14.06
C VAL A 116 3.45 -29.51 15.03
N ARG A 117 2.31 -29.43 15.72
CA ARG A 117 1.81 -30.46 16.63
C ARG A 117 0.55 -31.12 16.05
N PRO A 118 0.71 -32.12 15.17
CA PRO A 118 -0.41 -32.70 14.43
C PRO A 118 -1.41 -33.45 15.30
N ASN A 119 -0.99 -33.90 16.49
CA ASN A 119 -1.83 -34.57 17.47
C ASN A 119 -2.75 -33.62 18.25
N VAL A 120 -2.42 -32.32 18.33
CA VAL A 120 -3.21 -31.32 19.05
C VAL A 120 -4.19 -30.65 18.09
N CYS A 121 -5.46 -31.00 18.21
CA CYS A 121 -6.54 -30.33 17.47
C CYS A 121 -6.92 -29.02 18.15
N VAL A 122 -7.16 -27.97 17.37
CA VAL A 122 -7.59 -26.67 17.87
C VAL A 122 -8.90 -26.27 17.20
N ASP A 123 -9.87 -25.79 17.99
CA ASP A 123 -11.13 -25.30 17.45
C ASP A 123 -10.93 -23.99 16.68
N ALA A 124 -11.48 -23.94 15.47
CA ALA A 124 -11.41 -22.78 14.60
C ALA A 124 -12.74 -22.60 13.85
N PRO A 125 -13.79 -22.08 14.53
CA PRO A 125 -15.13 -21.98 13.97
C PRO A 125 -15.25 -21.05 12.75
N HIS A 126 -14.27 -20.17 12.54
CA HIS A 126 -14.24 -19.21 11.43
C HIS A 126 -13.47 -19.70 10.20
N LEU A 127 -12.83 -20.87 10.26
CA LEU A 127 -12.10 -21.44 9.13
C LEU A 127 -12.98 -22.49 8.43
N PRO A 128 -12.85 -22.64 7.10
CA PRO A 128 -13.56 -23.67 6.37
C PRO A 128 -13.16 -25.06 6.91
N SER A 129 -14.16 -25.88 7.21
CA SER A 129 -13.96 -27.26 7.69
C SER A 129 -13.64 -28.25 6.57
N SER A 130 -13.66 -27.79 5.32
CA SER A 130 -13.37 -28.57 4.11
C SER A 130 -12.79 -27.68 3.01
N ASN A 131 -11.92 -28.24 2.16
CA ASN A 131 -11.45 -27.62 0.91
C ASN A 131 -12.32 -27.99 -0.31
N GLY A 132 -13.55 -28.48 -0.09
CA GLY A 132 -14.46 -28.95 -1.14
C GLY A 132 -14.25 -30.41 -1.58
N ARG A 133 -13.08 -30.99 -1.33
CA ARG A 133 -12.79 -32.42 -1.57
C ARG A 133 -12.64 -33.23 -0.31
N HIS A 134 -11.95 -32.68 0.69
CA HIS A 134 -11.59 -33.37 1.92
C HIS A 134 -12.02 -32.55 3.14
N LYS A 135 -12.31 -33.23 4.25
CA LYS A 135 -12.47 -32.59 5.56
C LYS A 135 -11.10 -32.19 6.09
N LEU A 136 -10.95 -30.97 6.56
CA LEU A 136 -9.69 -30.44 7.06
C LEU A 136 -9.61 -30.57 8.58
N ARG A 137 -8.42 -30.90 9.09
CA ARG A 137 -8.11 -30.90 10.52
C ARG A 137 -7.19 -29.72 10.82
N THR A 138 -7.56 -28.91 11.81
CA THR A 138 -6.76 -27.78 12.28
C THR A 138 -5.77 -28.25 13.35
N CYS A 139 -4.48 -28.10 13.08
CA CYS A 139 -3.39 -28.48 13.97
C CYS A 139 -2.78 -27.25 14.64
N LYS A 140 -2.28 -27.43 15.87
CA LYS A 140 -1.56 -26.38 16.60
C LYS A 140 -0.17 -26.17 15.98
N VAL A 141 0.20 -24.91 15.75
CA VAL A 141 1.54 -24.51 15.34
C VAL A 141 2.11 -23.57 16.41
N ILE A 142 3.38 -23.75 16.77
CA ILE A 142 4.07 -22.92 17.76
C ILE A 142 5.20 -22.16 17.09
N ASP A 143 5.17 -20.84 17.25
CA ASP A 143 6.26 -19.92 16.91
C ASP A 143 7.09 -19.64 18.17
N LEU A 144 8.38 -19.98 18.15
CA LEU A 144 9.26 -19.76 19.29
C LEU A 144 9.50 -18.27 19.56
N THR A 145 9.34 -17.42 18.54
CA THR A 145 9.49 -15.97 18.66
C THR A 145 8.28 -15.30 19.32
N ASN A 146 7.10 -15.95 19.27
CA ASN A 146 5.85 -15.42 19.82
C ASN A 146 4.93 -16.53 20.34
N GLN A 147 5.28 -17.07 21.50
CA GLN A 147 4.55 -18.18 22.13
C GLN A 147 3.13 -17.79 22.61
N ASN A 148 2.86 -16.48 22.75
CA ASN A 148 1.57 -15.97 23.24
C ASN A 148 0.47 -15.99 22.17
N ARG A 149 0.83 -16.17 20.89
CA ARG A 149 -0.13 -16.17 19.78
C ARG A 149 -0.23 -17.55 19.17
N ALA A 150 -1.42 -18.14 19.21
CA ALA A 150 -1.67 -19.46 18.65
C ALA A 150 -1.64 -19.41 17.11
N LEU A 151 -0.60 -19.98 16.50
CA LEU A 151 -0.60 -20.29 15.07
C LEU A 151 -1.32 -21.62 14.83
N ARG A 152 -1.79 -21.80 13.60
CA ARG A 152 -2.53 -22.98 13.18
C ARG A 152 -2.27 -23.30 11.72
N CYS A 153 -2.44 -24.57 11.38
CA CYS A 153 -2.40 -25.03 10.00
C CYS A 153 -3.53 -26.04 9.75
N GLN A 154 -3.92 -26.20 8.49
CA GLN A 154 -5.00 -27.11 8.10
C GLN A 154 -4.44 -28.24 7.23
N ILE A 155 -4.55 -29.47 7.72
CA ILE A 155 -4.10 -30.67 7.00
C ILE A 155 -5.32 -31.56 6.74
N PRO A 156 -5.50 -32.11 5.54
CA PRO A 156 -6.60 -33.02 5.23
C PRO A 156 -6.69 -34.18 6.22
N GLN A 157 -7.89 -34.43 6.75
CA GLN A 157 -8.13 -35.44 7.77
C GLN A 157 -7.80 -36.84 7.26
N GLU A 158 -8.06 -37.11 5.97
CA GLU A 158 -7.75 -38.39 5.33
C GLU A 158 -6.25 -38.66 5.27
N THR A 159 -5.39 -37.62 5.18
CA THR A 159 -3.93 -37.78 5.22
C THR A 159 -3.48 -38.43 6.53
N PHE A 160 -4.07 -38.04 7.67
CA PHE A 160 -3.75 -38.66 8.97
C PHE A 160 -4.31 -40.07 9.13
N GLN A 161 -5.48 -40.34 8.55
CA GLN A 161 -6.17 -41.62 8.73
C GLN A 161 -5.69 -42.71 7.77
N ARG A 162 -5.32 -42.29 6.56
CA ARG A 162 -5.08 -43.20 5.45
C ARG A 162 -3.66 -43.19 4.95
N MET A 163 -2.83 -42.17 5.17
CA MET A 163 -1.47 -42.14 4.62
C MET A 163 -0.42 -42.33 5.72
N ARG A 164 0.78 -42.80 5.37
CA ARG A 164 1.92 -42.86 6.29
C ARG A 164 2.88 -41.72 5.99
N PHE A 165 3.43 -41.09 7.02
CA PHE A 165 4.48 -40.09 6.86
C PHE A 165 5.69 -40.69 6.13
N ALA A 166 6.21 -40.00 5.12
CA ALA A 166 7.42 -40.40 4.39
C ALA A 166 8.54 -39.37 4.59
N GLY A 167 8.20 -38.09 4.81
CA GLY A 167 9.14 -37.03 5.14
C GLY A 167 8.52 -35.65 4.96
N SER A 168 9.31 -34.60 5.11
CA SER A 168 8.88 -33.23 4.81
C SER A 168 10.03 -32.41 4.25
N SER A 169 9.71 -31.44 3.39
CA SER A 169 10.70 -30.56 2.77
C SER A 169 10.00 -29.31 2.20
N TYR A 170 10.70 -28.16 2.20
CA TYR A 170 10.22 -26.89 1.64
C TYR A 170 8.78 -26.49 2.05
N GLY A 171 8.39 -26.72 3.31
CA GLY A 171 7.04 -26.42 3.81
C GLY A 171 5.95 -27.44 3.46
N HIS A 172 6.30 -28.54 2.82
CA HIS A 172 5.39 -29.59 2.38
C HIS A 172 5.60 -30.88 3.19
N LEU A 173 4.49 -31.54 3.53
CA LEU A 173 4.42 -32.87 4.11
C LEU A 173 4.33 -33.91 2.99
N ILE A 174 5.16 -34.94 3.04
CA ILE A 174 5.15 -36.05 2.07
C ILE A 174 4.62 -37.28 2.79
N CYS A 175 3.55 -37.85 2.26
CA CYS A 175 2.88 -39.02 2.81
C CYS A 175 2.65 -40.07 1.72
N CYS A 176 2.88 -41.36 2.03
CA CYS A 176 2.67 -42.44 1.07
C CYS A 176 1.95 -43.64 1.71
N ARG A 177 1.19 -44.39 0.91
CA ARG A 177 0.62 -45.70 1.27
C ARG A 177 0.34 -46.51 0.01
N ARG A 178 0.73 -47.79 0.02
CA ARG A 178 0.46 -48.75 -1.07
C ARG A 178 0.84 -48.17 -2.44
N GLY A 179 1.97 -47.45 -2.48
CA GLY A 179 2.52 -46.86 -3.71
C GLY A 179 1.95 -45.50 -4.08
N ASN A 180 0.82 -45.10 -3.51
CA ASN A 180 0.28 -43.76 -3.71
C ASN A 180 0.99 -42.80 -2.77
N CYS A 181 1.58 -41.74 -3.34
CA CYS A 181 2.18 -40.65 -2.58
C CYS A 181 1.35 -39.37 -2.72
N LEU A 182 1.45 -38.51 -1.73
CA LEU A 182 0.75 -37.24 -1.63
C LEU A 182 1.69 -36.21 -1.00
N VAL A 183 1.83 -35.07 -1.66
CA VAL A 183 2.57 -33.90 -1.17
C VAL A 183 1.54 -32.86 -0.75
N VAL A 184 1.58 -32.44 0.52
CA VAL A 184 0.61 -31.51 1.11
C VAL A 184 1.32 -30.28 1.64
N ASP A 185 0.97 -29.09 1.17
CA ASP A 185 1.44 -27.85 1.78
C ASP A 185 0.87 -27.73 3.20
N VAL A 186 1.75 -27.60 4.18
CA VAL A 186 1.35 -27.69 5.60
C VAL A 186 0.40 -26.56 6.00
N PHE A 187 0.54 -25.36 5.42
CA PHE A 187 -0.17 -24.15 5.86
C PHE A 187 -1.43 -23.86 5.05
N THR A 188 -1.43 -24.19 3.76
CA THR A 188 -2.56 -23.97 2.83
C THR A 188 -3.43 -25.20 2.64
N GLY A 189 -2.89 -26.41 2.91
CA GLY A 189 -3.58 -27.67 2.64
C GLY A 189 -3.69 -28.00 1.15
N ALA A 190 -2.95 -27.31 0.26
CA ALA A 190 -2.87 -27.65 -1.15
C ALA A 190 -2.19 -29.01 -1.35
N GLU A 191 -2.69 -29.80 -2.30
CA GLU A 191 -2.29 -31.19 -2.51
C GLU A 191 -1.76 -31.42 -3.93
N VAL A 192 -0.67 -32.18 -4.06
CA VAL A 192 -0.14 -32.69 -5.33
C VAL A 192 0.10 -34.19 -5.20
N SER A 193 -0.40 -34.95 -6.17
CA SER A 193 -0.31 -36.40 -6.20
C SER A 193 0.51 -36.86 -7.40
N PRO A 194 1.69 -37.47 -7.21
CA PRO A 194 2.40 -38.17 -8.27
C PRO A 194 1.66 -39.45 -8.74
N PRO A 195 2.03 -40.03 -9.89
CA PRO A 195 1.60 -41.37 -10.27
C PRO A 195 2.01 -42.39 -9.19
N SER A 196 1.34 -43.55 -9.14
CA SER A 196 1.68 -44.60 -8.18
C SER A 196 3.10 -45.14 -8.43
N LEU A 197 3.82 -45.45 -7.35
CA LEU A 197 5.16 -46.03 -7.42
C LEU A 197 5.15 -47.38 -8.18
N PRO A 198 6.10 -47.61 -9.10
CA PRO A 198 6.14 -48.81 -9.93
C PRO A 198 6.75 -50.00 -9.14
N PHE A 199 5.99 -50.58 -8.22
CA PHE A 199 6.44 -51.75 -7.47
C PHE A 199 6.46 -53.02 -8.31
N SER A 200 7.44 -53.88 -8.07
CA SER A 200 7.57 -55.20 -8.69
C SER A 200 7.00 -56.35 -7.83
N GLY A 201 6.19 -56.06 -6.79
CA GLY A 201 5.66 -57.07 -5.84
C GLY A 201 4.51 -56.55 -4.95
N ASP A 202 4.14 -57.32 -3.91
CA ASP A 202 3.02 -57.00 -3.00
C ASP A 202 3.28 -55.72 -2.18
N CYS A 203 2.64 -54.62 -2.60
CA CYS A 203 2.74 -53.27 -2.01
C CYS A 203 2.16 -53.12 -0.58
N GLU A 204 1.54 -54.18 -0.02
CA GLU A 204 0.81 -54.11 1.25
C GLU A 204 1.71 -54.00 2.49
N GLN A 205 2.98 -54.41 2.40
CA GLN A 205 3.91 -54.47 3.54
C GLN A 205 5.01 -53.39 3.52
N GLU A 206 5.04 -52.52 2.51
CA GLU A 206 6.18 -51.62 2.33
C GLU A 206 6.18 -50.42 3.28
N VAL A 207 7.39 -50.12 3.77
CA VAL A 207 7.70 -49.04 4.69
C VAL A 207 8.52 -47.99 3.93
N TYR A 208 8.13 -46.73 4.07
CA TYR A 208 8.85 -45.58 3.53
C TYR A 208 9.81 -45.06 4.59
N PHE A 209 11.09 -44.93 4.25
CA PHE A 209 12.17 -44.60 5.17
C PHE A 209 12.65 -43.15 5.04
N GLY A 210 12.41 -42.53 3.89
CA GLY A 210 12.69 -41.13 3.65
C GLY A 210 11.91 -40.59 2.47
N GLY A 211 11.64 -39.29 2.49
CA GLY A 211 10.95 -38.57 1.43
C GLY A 211 11.38 -37.12 1.45
N THR A 212 11.87 -36.60 0.33
CA THR A 212 12.27 -35.19 0.21
C THR A 212 12.04 -34.68 -1.20
N LEU A 213 11.70 -33.41 -1.33
CA LEU A 213 11.84 -32.69 -2.58
C LEU A 213 13.30 -32.23 -2.74
N THR A 214 13.73 -31.99 -3.98
CA THR A 214 15.05 -31.41 -4.30
C THR A 214 14.99 -29.90 -4.50
N ALA A 215 13.79 -29.33 -4.58
CA ALA A 215 13.56 -27.91 -4.77
C ALA A 215 12.14 -27.56 -4.25
N PRO A 216 11.79 -26.28 -4.11
CA PRO A 216 10.41 -25.88 -3.94
C PRO A 216 9.51 -26.52 -5.01
N LEU A 217 8.29 -26.94 -4.66
CA LEU A 217 7.42 -27.72 -5.56
C LEU A 217 7.07 -26.99 -6.87
N ALA A 218 7.07 -25.65 -6.85
CA ALA A 218 6.82 -24.81 -8.03
C ALA A 218 8.08 -24.56 -8.88
N SER A 219 9.26 -24.97 -8.43
CA SER A 219 10.52 -24.74 -9.15
C SER A 219 10.63 -25.66 -10.37
N PRO A 220 11.19 -25.16 -11.49
CA PRO A 220 11.51 -26.02 -12.63
C PRO A 220 12.54 -27.07 -12.20
N ASN A 221 12.40 -28.30 -12.69
CA ASN A 221 13.25 -29.44 -12.31
C ASN A 221 13.21 -29.80 -10.82
N CYS A 222 12.10 -29.55 -10.12
CA CYS A 222 11.88 -30.16 -8.81
C CYS A 222 11.71 -31.67 -8.98
N HIS A 223 12.32 -32.45 -8.09
CA HIS A 223 12.18 -33.90 -8.01
C HIS A 223 11.65 -34.29 -6.63
N LEU A 224 10.76 -35.27 -6.57
CA LEU A 224 10.37 -35.96 -5.35
C LEU A 224 11.14 -37.27 -5.25
N LEU A 225 11.93 -37.39 -4.19
CA LEU A 225 12.66 -38.60 -3.86
C LEU A 225 11.92 -39.36 -2.77
N VAL A 226 11.70 -40.67 -2.97
CA VAL A 226 11.08 -41.55 -1.97
C VAL A 226 11.93 -42.79 -1.79
N SER A 227 12.39 -43.01 -0.56
CA SER A 227 13.21 -44.15 -0.17
C SER A 227 12.37 -45.26 0.46
N THR A 228 12.59 -46.48 -0.02
CA THR A 228 12.03 -47.73 0.50
C THR A 228 13.16 -48.64 0.97
N ARG A 229 12.85 -49.86 1.43
CA ARG A 229 13.88 -50.80 1.92
C ARG A 229 14.93 -51.14 0.85
N SER A 230 14.50 -51.27 -0.41
CA SER A 230 15.34 -51.80 -1.50
C SER A 230 15.55 -50.83 -2.64
N SER A 231 14.93 -49.64 -2.60
CA SER A 231 14.89 -48.75 -3.75
C SER A 231 14.79 -47.28 -3.34
N LEU A 232 15.48 -46.43 -4.10
CA LEU A 232 15.26 -44.99 -4.12
C LEU A 232 14.51 -44.64 -5.41
N PHE A 233 13.33 -44.06 -5.27
CA PHE A 233 12.51 -43.62 -6.39
C PHE A 233 12.68 -42.12 -6.60
N ASP A 234 12.76 -41.70 -7.85
CA ASP A 234 12.82 -40.31 -8.26
C ASP A 234 11.67 -40.01 -9.23
N TRP A 235 10.84 -39.04 -8.86
CA TRP A 235 9.81 -38.45 -9.70
C TRP A 235 10.15 -37.00 -10.02
N PRO A 236 10.52 -36.70 -11.27
CA PRO A 236 10.50 -35.32 -11.76
C PRO A 236 9.07 -34.79 -11.65
N VAL A 237 8.87 -33.69 -10.93
CA VAL A 237 7.53 -33.15 -10.65
C VAL A 237 6.85 -32.79 -11.97
N GLY A 238 5.66 -33.35 -12.19
CA GLY A 238 4.89 -33.22 -13.44
C GLY A 238 5.13 -34.32 -14.48
N SER A 239 6.03 -35.27 -14.23
CA SER A 239 6.22 -36.47 -15.06
C SER A 239 5.11 -37.51 -14.85
N ASP A 240 4.85 -38.34 -15.86
CA ASP A 240 3.91 -39.46 -15.77
C ASP A 240 4.55 -40.74 -15.18
N SER A 241 5.86 -40.74 -14.95
CA SER A 241 6.60 -41.92 -14.51
C SER A 241 7.68 -41.62 -13.47
N TRP A 242 7.98 -42.64 -12.65
CA TRP A 242 9.11 -42.69 -11.73
C TRP A 242 10.34 -43.35 -12.36
N SER A 243 11.53 -42.93 -11.95
CA SER A 243 12.75 -43.71 -12.11
C SER A 243 13.10 -44.41 -10.79
N GLU A 244 13.75 -45.57 -10.88
CA GLU A 244 14.08 -46.40 -9.72
C GLU A 244 15.58 -46.73 -9.71
N LEU A 245 16.23 -46.45 -8.58
CA LEU A 245 17.55 -46.97 -8.25
C LEU A 245 17.39 -48.12 -7.25
N LYS A 246 17.72 -49.34 -7.66
CA LYS A 246 17.78 -50.50 -6.76
C LYS A 246 18.98 -50.39 -5.82
N LEU A 247 18.73 -50.58 -4.53
CA LEU A 247 19.70 -50.50 -3.45
C LEU A 247 19.99 -51.90 -2.92
N SER A 248 21.25 -52.33 -3.02
CA SER A 248 21.73 -53.60 -2.43
C SER A 248 22.11 -53.38 -0.97
N ASP A 249 21.09 -53.36 -0.09
CA ASP A 249 21.19 -53.15 1.37
C ASP A 249 21.60 -51.73 1.83
N ALA A 250 21.72 -50.78 0.90
CA ALA A 250 22.03 -49.37 1.19
C ALA A 250 20.77 -48.51 1.35
N ARG A 251 19.87 -48.90 2.25
CA ARG A 251 18.59 -48.19 2.49
C ARG A 251 18.85 -46.73 2.89
N VAL A 252 18.39 -45.76 2.10
CA VAL A 252 18.58 -44.33 2.37
C VAL A 252 17.60 -43.85 3.43
N ASP A 253 18.09 -43.37 4.58
CA ASP A 253 17.28 -42.91 5.71
C ASP A 253 17.19 -41.37 5.77
N GLN A 254 18.11 -40.64 5.13
CA GLN A 254 18.09 -39.17 5.12
C GLN A 254 18.79 -38.59 3.89
N ILE A 255 18.27 -37.49 3.36
CA ILE A 255 18.88 -36.72 2.26
C ILE A 255 18.86 -35.25 2.66
N VAL A 256 19.99 -34.56 2.50
CA VAL A 256 20.15 -33.13 2.80
C VAL A 256 20.85 -32.41 1.64
N GLU A 257 20.55 -31.14 1.45
CA GLU A 257 21.24 -30.28 0.49
C GLU A 257 22.43 -29.60 1.17
N PHE A 258 23.65 -29.85 0.68
CA PHE A 258 24.89 -29.29 1.22
C PHE A 258 25.78 -28.80 0.08
N ASN A 259 26.15 -27.51 0.09
CA ASN A 259 26.99 -26.87 -0.94
C ASN A 259 26.52 -27.12 -2.39
N GLY A 260 25.20 -27.09 -2.61
CA GLY A 260 24.60 -27.32 -3.94
C GLY A 260 24.57 -28.77 -4.40
N GLN A 261 24.91 -29.73 -3.52
CA GLN A 261 24.83 -31.15 -3.78
C GLN A 261 23.85 -31.82 -2.81
N PHE A 262 23.20 -32.90 -3.24
CA PHE A 262 22.39 -33.73 -2.36
C PHE A 262 23.27 -34.81 -1.74
N ILE A 263 23.34 -34.82 -0.41
CA ILE A 263 24.07 -35.80 0.37
C ILE A 263 23.06 -36.75 1.01
N ALA A 264 23.19 -38.04 0.72
CA ALA A 264 22.35 -39.10 1.27
C ALA A 264 23.11 -39.88 2.35
N MET A 265 22.40 -40.31 3.39
CA MET A 265 22.90 -41.21 4.43
C MET A 265 22.06 -42.48 4.44
N ASP A 266 22.72 -43.64 4.39
CA ASP A 266 22.06 -44.93 4.51
C ASP A 266 21.90 -45.40 5.96
N TYR A 267 21.21 -46.53 6.15
CA TYR A 267 20.99 -47.16 7.45
C TYR A 267 22.28 -47.58 8.18
N SER A 268 23.38 -47.78 7.44
CA SER A 268 24.71 -48.09 7.96
C SER A 268 25.57 -46.83 8.15
N GLN A 269 24.95 -45.65 8.12
CA GLN A 269 25.60 -44.34 8.27
C GLN A 269 26.65 -44.02 7.20
N ARG A 270 26.64 -44.73 6.06
CA ARG A 270 27.48 -44.40 4.92
C ARG A 270 26.92 -43.18 4.21
N ILE A 271 27.81 -42.32 3.74
CA ILE A 271 27.48 -41.05 3.10
C ILE A 271 27.67 -41.17 1.60
N TYR A 272 26.72 -40.64 0.83
CA TYR A 272 26.73 -40.68 -0.61
C TYR A 272 26.42 -39.31 -1.21
N ILE A 273 27.08 -38.97 -2.31
CA ILE A 273 26.64 -37.90 -3.21
C ILE A 273 25.55 -38.50 -4.10
N LEU A 274 24.36 -37.92 -4.05
CA LEU A 274 23.25 -38.27 -4.92
C LEU A 274 23.38 -37.56 -6.26
N LYS A 275 23.34 -38.33 -7.35
CA LYS A 275 23.31 -37.84 -8.73
C LYS A 275 21.91 -38.05 -9.30
N LEU A 276 21.25 -36.95 -9.70
CA LEU A 276 19.91 -36.99 -10.29
C LEU A 276 19.96 -37.25 -11.81
N ALA A 277 20.89 -36.61 -12.52
CA ALA A 277 21.04 -36.71 -13.98
C ALA A 277 22.44 -37.19 -14.38
N PRO A 278 22.61 -37.94 -15.49
CA PRO A 278 21.58 -38.41 -16.45
C PRO A 278 20.82 -39.68 -15.99
N GLN A 279 21.28 -40.35 -14.95
CA GLN A 279 20.61 -41.47 -14.30
C GLN A 279 20.74 -41.32 -12.78
N LEU A 280 19.69 -41.70 -12.05
CA LEU A 280 19.68 -41.69 -10.59
C LEU A 280 20.79 -42.62 -10.07
N GLY A 281 21.69 -42.09 -9.25
CA GLY A 281 22.84 -42.84 -8.74
C GLY A 281 23.35 -42.33 -7.41
N LEU A 282 24.00 -43.21 -6.65
CA LEU A 282 24.67 -42.89 -5.40
C LEU A 282 26.19 -43.10 -5.57
N GLN A 283 26.97 -42.09 -5.21
CA GLN A 283 28.43 -42.18 -5.16
C GLN A 283 28.89 -42.10 -3.71
N GLU A 284 29.41 -43.20 -3.16
CA GLU A 284 29.88 -43.25 -1.77
C GLU A 284 31.07 -42.30 -1.55
N ILE A 285 31.04 -41.59 -0.43
CA ILE A 285 32.16 -40.83 0.11
C ILE A 285 32.83 -41.73 1.14
N THR A 286 34.08 -42.13 0.91
CA THR A 286 34.84 -42.88 1.90
C THR A 286 35.10 -42.00 3.12
N THR A 287 34.63 -42.45 4.30
CA THR A 287 34.78 -41.72 5.56
C THR A 287 35.54 -42.53 6.60
N GLU A 288 36.37 -41.86 7.39
CA GLU A 288 37.04 -42.40 8.58
C GLU A 288 36.52 -41.70 9.85
N TRP A 289 36.40 -42.47 10.94
CA TRP A 289 36.16 -41.92 12.27
C TRP A 289 37.50 -41.63 12.97
N TRP A 290 37.47 -40.81 14.03
CA TRP A 290 38.59 -40.71 14.96
C TRP A 290 38.91 -42.08 15.62
N ASP A 291 40.17 -42.31 16.04
CA ASP A 291 40.66 -43.54 16.68
C ASP A 291 40.58 -44.84 15.84
N ASP A 292 40.81 -44.77 14.52
CA ASP A 292 40.83 -45.94 13.62
C ASP A 292 39.54 -46.80 13.66
N MET A 293 38.43 -46.24 14.17
CA MET A 293 37.14 -46.91 14.14
C MET A 293 36.60 -46.94 12.70
N THR A 294 36.20 -48.13 12.25
CA THR A 294 35.67 -48.34 10.89
C THR A 294 34.16 -48.12 10.80
N GLU A 295 33.45 -48.01 11.92
CA GLU A 295 31.98 -47.92 11.96
C GLU A 295 31.50 -46.79 12.88
N CYS A 296 30.31 -46.26 12.56
CA CYS A 296 29.68 -45.20 13.33
C CYS A 296 29.29 -45.69 14.73
N PRO A 297 29.59 -44.94 15.81
CA PRO A 297 29.19 -45.31 17.18
C PRO A 297 27.69 -45.13 17.45
N TYR A 298 26.92 -44.61 16.48
CA TYR A 298 25.54 -44.19 16.64
C TYR A 298 24.58 -45.09 15.88
N LEU A 299 23.49 -45.49 16.54
CA LEU A 299 22.47 -46.33 15.92
C LEU A 299 21.63 -45.57 14.88
N ARG A 300 21.26 -44.32 15.16
CA ARG A 300 20.36 -43.51 14.30
C ARG A 300 20.65 -42.01 14.40
N PRO A 301 21.83 -41.55 13.97
CA PRO A 301 22.20 -40.15 14.08
C PRO A 301 21.33 -39.27 13.17
N TRP A 302 21.24 -37.97 13.46
CA TRP A 302 20.74 -36.96 12.52
C TRP A 302 21.91 -36.42 11.69
N LEU A 303 21.75 -36.40 10.37
CA LEU A 303 22.61 -35.64 9.46
C LEU A 303 22.05 -34.23 9.33
N VAL A 304 22.78 -33.21 9.76
CA VAL A 304 22.32 -31.82 9.87
C VAL A 304 23.26 -30.89 9.12
N VAL A 305 22.72 -30.03 8.27
CA VAL A 305 23.47 -28.93 7.67
C VAL A 305 23.42 -27.74 8.61
N CYS A 306 24.58 -27.25 9.05
CA CYS A 306 24.72 -26.14 9.99
C CYS A 306 25.75 -25.15 9.45
N GLY A 307 25.28 -24.10 8.78
CA GLY A 307 26.15 -23.16 8.08
C GLY A 307 26.91 -23.84 6.95
N ASP A 308 28.23 -23.83 7.04
CA ASP A 308 29.17 -24.50 6.13
C ASP A 308 29.58 -25.90 6.61
N MET A 309 29.03 -26.39 7.73
CA MET A 309 29.32 -27.71 8.29
C MET A 309 28.22 -28.72 7.95
N LEU A 310 28.63 -29.93 7.55
CA LEU A 310 27.78 -31.11 7.53
C LEU A 310 28.04 -31.91 8.81
N LEU A 311 27.05 -31.94 9.71
CA LEU A 311 27.15 -32.53 11.03
C LEU A 311 26.44 -33.88 11.11
N MET A 312 27.06 -34.83 11.80
CA MET A 312 26.40 -36.00 12.35
C MET A 312 26.20 -35.77 13.85
N VAL A 313 24.96 -35.88 14.32
CA VAL A 313 24.60 -35.61 15.71
C VAL A 313 23.81 -36.78 16.26
N ASP A 314 24.24 -37.34 17.38
CA ASP A 314 23.44 -38.29 18.18
C ASP A 314 23.88 -38.25 19.65
N HIS A 315 23.13 -38.96 20.50
CA HIS A 315 23.46 -39.21 21.89
C HIS A 315 24.34 -40.46 22.00
N TYR A 316 25.33 -40.43 22.89
CA TYR A 316 26.15 -41.61 23.18
C TYR A 316 25.31 -42.67 23.90
N MET A 317 25.45 -43.95 23.54
CA MET A 317 24.77 -45.07 24.22
C MET A 317 25.28 -45.21 25.67
N SER A 318 24.76 -44.40 26.57
CA SER A 318 24.80 -44.70 28.00
C SER A 318 23.58 -45.57 28.32
N LEU A 319 23.80 -46.70 28.99
CA LEU A 319 22.74 -47.58 29.52
C LEU A 319 21.90 -46.88 30.62
N SER A 320 22.21 -45.63 30.97
CA SER A 320 21.38 -44.77 31.81
C SER A 320 20.21 -44.21 31.00
N PHE A 321 19.02 -44.77 31.20
CA PHE A 321 17.78 -44.13 30.79
C PHE A 321 17.53 -42.93 31.72
N GLY A 322 17.60 -41.71 31.19
CA GLY A 322 17.29 -40.49 31.94
C GLY A 322 18.19 -39.31 31.57
N ALA A 323 17.67 -38.10 31.78
CA ALA A 323 18.36 -36.84 31.56
C ALA A 323 19.50 -36.59 32.59
N PRO A 324 20.52 -35.78 32.25
CA PRO A 324 20.71 -35.04 31.00
C PRO A 324 21.27 -35.91 29.86
N VAL A 325 20.79 -35.66 28.64
CA VAL A 325 21.23 -36.37 27.43
C VAL A 325 22.41 -35.65 26.81
N LEU A 326 23.56 -36.33 26.73
CA LEU A 326 24.78 -35.79 26.12
C LEU A 326 24.79 -36.03 24.60
N TYR A 327 24.47 -34.98 23.83
CA TYR A 327 24.62 -34.98 22.38
C TYR A 327 26.03 -34.52 21.97
N LYS A 328 26.63 -35.26 21.04
CA LYS A 328 27.93 -34.91 20.46
C LYS A 328 27.81 -34.72 18.94
N PRO A 329 28.11 -33.51 18.42
CA PRO A 329 28.16 -33.26 16.99
C PRO A 329 29.56 -33.55 16.42
N TYR A 330 29.61 -34.19 15.24
CA TYR A 330 30.83 -34.43 14.47
C TYR A 330 30.66 -33.80 13.10
N HIS A 331 31.60 -32.97 12.66
CA HIS A 331 31.57 -32.44 11.28
C HIS A 331 32.38 -33.32 10.34
N LEU A 332 31.92 -33.43 9.10
CA LEU A 332 32.65 -34.15 8.05
C LEU A 332 33.68 -33.22 7.40
N ASP A 333 34.95 -33.44 7.70
CA ASP A 333 36.06 -32.76 7.04
C ASP A 333 36.39 -33.43 5.70
N MET A 334 35.85 -32.85 4.62
CA MET A 334 36.10 -33.30 3.25
C MET A 334 37.47 -32.86 2.68
N SER A 335 38.28 -32.12 3.44
CA SER A 335 39.64 -31.74 3.02
C SER A 335 40.64 -32.90 3.08
N THR A 336 40.29 -33.95 3.81
CA THR A 336 41.08 -35.18 3.98
C THR A 336 40.63 -36.27 3.00
N ARG A 337 41.51 -37.25 2.71
CA ARG A 337 41.18 -38.43 1.89
C ARG A 337 41.69 -39.70 2.60
N PRO A 338 40.80 -40.56 3.10
CA PRO A 338 39.33 -40.41 3.13
C PRO A 338 38.88 -39.24 4.03
N ALA A 339 37.63 -38.80 3.86
CA ALA A 339 37.07 -37.69 4.63
C ALA A 339 36.92 -38.09 6.10
N LYS A 340 37.13 -37.17 7.04
CA LYS A 340 37.18 -37.50 8.48
C LYS A 340 36.06 -36.89 9.27
N TRP A 341 35.45 -37.67 10.16
CA TRP A 341 34.52 -37.14 11.17
C TRP A 341 35.28 -36.57 12.36
N VAL A 342 35.10 -35.28 12.63
CA VAL A 342 35.82 -34.56 13.69
C VAL A 342 34.83 -33.93 14.67
N GLU A 343 35.01 -34.23 15.96
CA GLU A 343 34.15 -33.72 17.04
C GLU A 343 34.14 -32.19 17.07
N VAL A 344 32.94 -31.61 17.13
CA VAL A 344 32.74 -30.17 17.26
C VAL A 344 32.44 -29.87 18.73
N LYS A 345 33.43 -29.31 19.44
CA LYS A 345 33.31 -29.01 20.87
C LYS A 345 32.21 -28.00 21.20
N LYS A 346 31.95 -27.07 20.27
CA LYS A 346 30.96 -26.01 20.43
C LYS A 346 30.47 -25.53 19.07
N LEU A 347 29.15 -25.37 18.91
CA LEU A 347 28.52 -24.78 17.72
C LEU A 347 28.48 -23.25 17.75
N ASP A 348 29.19 -22.62 18.69
CA ASP A 348 29.19 -21.19 18.95
C ASP A 348 27.79 -20.57 19.05
N ASN A 349 27.36 -19.81 18.05
CA ASN A 349 26.10 -19.08 18.01
C ASN A 349 24.99 -19.78 17.20
N TRP A 350 25.13 -21.09 16.98
CA TRP A 350 24.13 -21.90 16.29
C TRP A 350 23.29 -22.72 17.26
N ALA A 351 22.04 -22.99 16.88
CA ALA A 351 21.15 -23.96 17.51
C ALA A 351 20.64 -24.96 16.47
N LEU A 352 20.44 -26.20 16.89
CA LEU A 352 19.90 -27.28 16.06
C LEU A 352 18.45 -27.58 16.43
N PHE A 353 17.65 -27.97 15.45
CA PHE A 353 16.24 -28.33 15.62
C PHE A 353 16.01 -29.70 15.02
N VAL A 354 15.59 -30.67 15.83
CA VAL A 354 15.41 -32.06 15.42
C VAL A 354 14.06 -32.61 15.87
N GLY A 355 13.53 -33.56 15.09
CA GLY A 355 12.33 -34.31 15.45
C GLY A 355 12.66 -35.75 15.84
N GLY A 356 11.78 -36.36 16.64
CA GLY A 356 11.95 -37.76 17.05
C GLY A 356 11.72 -38.78 15.95
N ASP A 357 10.93 -38.46 14.91
CA ASP A 357 10.72 -39.37 13.78
C ASP A 357 11.95 -39.42 12.86
N VAL A 358 12.37 -40.62 12.45
CA VAL A 358 13.47 -40.81 11.50
C VAL A 358 13.27 -40.05 10.19
N ARG A 359 12.03 -39.81 9.75
CA ARG A 359 11.73 -39.11 8.50
C ARG A 359 11.67 -37.59 8.64
N SER A 360 11.76 -37.06 9.87
CA SER A 360 11.71 -35.61 10.10
C SER A 360 13.04 -34.95 9.72
N PRO A 361 13.03 -33.88 8.90
CA PRO A 361 14.23 -33.14 8.57
C PRO A 361 14.73 -32.35 9.79
N PRO A 362 16.05 -32.27 10.00
CA PRO A 362 16.66 -31.38 10.97
C PRO A 362 16.95 -30.01 10.36
N PHE A 363 17.02 -28.98 11.22
CA PHE A 363 17.35 -27.60 10.83
C PHE A 363 18.40 -26.99 11.75
N SER A 364 19.03 -25.90 11.29
CA SER A 364 19.93 -25.07 12.09
C SER A 364 19.52 -23.60 12.06
N CYS A 365 19.69 -22.88 13.16
CA CYS A 365 19.40 -21.46 13.28
C CYS A 365 20.60 -20.71 13.88
N LEU A 366 20.93 -19.55 13.31
CA LEU A 366 22.01 -18.66 13.71
C LEU A 366 21.50 -17.57 14.66
N SER A 367 22.26 -17.29 15.72
CA SER A 367 21.99 -16.26 16.73
C SER A 367 20.61 -16.41 17.40
N PRO A 368 20.31 -17.59 17.99
CA PRO A 368 19.04 -17.85 18.65
C PRO A 368 18.66 -16.86 19.76
N GLU A 369 19.64 -16.16 20.35
CA GLU A 369 19.42 -15.12 21.35
C GLU A 369 18.52 -13.99 20.85
N LYS A 370 18.48 -13.74 19.53
CA LYS A 370 17.64 -12.69 18.93
C LYS A 370 16.15 -12.89 19.16
N TRP A 371 15.72 -14.14 19.33
CA TRP A 371 14.33 -14.50 19.64
C TRP A 371 14.19 -15.08 21.06
N GLY A 372 15.21 -14.90 21.92
CA GLY A 372 15.20 -15.42 23.30
C GLY A 372 15.60 -16.90 23.42
N GLY A 373 16.10 -17.51 22.35
CA GLY A 373 16.67 -18.85 22.34
C GLY A 373 18.10 -18.92 22.91
N ARG A 374 18.67 -20.12 22.90
CA ARG A 374 20.01 -20.42 23.42
C ARG A 374 20.89 -21.02 22.33
N SER A 375 22.10 -20.49 22.17
CA SER A 375 23.10 -21.08 21.29
C SER A 375 23.75 -22.33 21.88
N ASN A 376 24.43 -23.09 21.03
CA ASN A 376 25.06 -24.36 21.36
C ASN A 376 24.08 -25.36 21.99
N CYS A 377 22.83 -25.33 21.51
CA CYS A 377 21.72 -26.13 22.02
C CYS A 377 21.01 -26.88 20.88
N LEU A 378 20.39 -27.99 21.25
CA LEU A 378 19.52 -28.81 20.40
C LEU A 378 18.09 -28.73 20.93
N TYR A 379 17.16 -28.34 20.06
CA TYR A 379 15.73 -28.25 20.28
C TYR A 379 15.06 -29.50 19.74
N TYR A 380 14.59 -30.36 20.64
CA TYR A 380 13.98 -31.65 20.30
C TYR A 380 12.45 -31.53 20.31
N ALA A 381 11.80 -31.78 19.17
CA ALA A 381 10.35 -31.80 19.07
C ALA A 381 9.77 -33.10 19.64
N HIS A 382 8.87 -32.98 20.63
CA HIS A 382 8.26 -34.13 21.30
C HIS A 382 6.78 -34.27 20.95
N TYR A 383 6.25 -35.49 21.09
CA TYR A 383 4.84 -35.78 20.85
C TYR A 383 3.93 -35.21 21.95
N SER A 384 4.22 -35.50 23.22
CA SER A 384 3.40 -35.13 24.40
C SER A 384 3.60 -33.68 24.89
N GLN A 385 4.84 -33.29 25.18
CA GLN A 385 5.23 -31.90 25.46
C GLN A 385 5.67 -31.19 24.17
N PRO A 386 5.70 -29.85 24.10
CA PRO A 386 5.94 -29.16 22.84
C PRO A 386 7.38 -29.36 22.33
N TRP A 387 8.41 -29.03 23.13
CA TRP A 387 9.81 -29.36 22.83
C TRP A 387 10.63 -29.41 24.12
N SER A 388 11.84 -29.98 24.05
CA SER A 388 12.88 -29.91 25.08
C SER A 388 14.14 -29.27 24.52
N VAL A 389 14.97 -28.69 25.39
CA VAL A 389 16.23 -28.05 25.01
C VAL A 389 17.37 -28.79 25.69
N HIS A 390 18.37 -29.21 24.91
CA HIS A 390 19.54 -29.95 25.39
C HIS A 390 20.80 -29.18 25.01
N GLY A 391 21.74 -29.04 25.95
CA GLY A 391 23.06 -28.49 25.64
C GLY A 391 23.90 -29.49 24.84
N LEU A 392 24.83 -29.00 24.03
CA LEU A 392 25.80 -29.81 23.30
C LEU A 392 27.15 -29.84 24.03
N GLY A 393 27.80 -31.01 24.06
CA GLY A 393 29.10 -31.20 24.74
C GLY A 393 29.03 -30.88 26.24
N ASP A 394 30.03 -30.17 26.75
CA ASP A 394 30.17 -29.82 28.18
C ASP A 394 29.05 -28.93 28.74
N ALA A 395 28.16 -28.41 27.87
CA ALA A 395 27.02 -27.58 28.25
C ALA A 395 25.72 -28.38 28.51
N ALA A 396 25.74 -29.71 28.38
CA ALA A 396 24.54 -30.57 28.48
C ALA A 396 23.77 -30.38 29.80
N ASP A 397 24.47 -30.32 30.93
CA ASP A 397 23.85 -30.23 32.27
C ASP A 397 23.28 -28.84 32.57
N ALA A 398 23.91 -27.78 32.03
CA ALA A 398 23.59 -26.39 32.35
C ALA A 398 22.30 -25.88 31.65
N VAL A 399 21.82 -26.59 30.64
CA VAL A 399 20.69 -26.19 29.79
C VAL A 399 19.40 -26.94 30.14
N TRP A 400 19.50 -28.04 30.90
CA TRP A 400 18.36 -28.88 31.24
C TRP A 400 17.30 -28.12 32.04
N ASP A 401 16.07 -28.08 31.53
CA ASP A 401 14.93 -27.50 32.23
C ASP A 401 14.32 -28.54 33.18
N PRO A 402 14.28 -28.29 34.51
CA PRO A 402 13.71 -29.21 35.50
C PRO A 402 12.24 -29.57 35.27
N SER A 403 11.51 -28.78 34.50
CA SER A 403 10.12 -29.07 34.11
C SER A 403 10.00 -30.11 33.00
N THR A 404 11.11 -30.46 32.35
CA THR A 404 11.16 -31.49 31.31
C THR A 404 11.06 -32.88 31.94
N ASP A 405 10.14 -33.70 31.44
CA ASP A 405 9.94 -35.07 31.93
C ASP A 405 11.22 -35.92 31.72
N PRO A 406 11.88 -36.37 32.81
CA PRO A 406 13.13 -37.11 32.74
C PRO A 406 12.96 -38.54 32.21
N ASP A 407 11.74 -39.08 32.20
CA ASP A 407 11.44 -40.45 31.76
C ASP A 407 11.20 -40.54 30.24
N LEU A 408 11.15 -39.40 29.54
CA LEU A 408 11.01 -39.37 28.09
C LEU A 408 12.27 -39.83 27.38
N VAL A 409 12.07 -40.55 26.28
CA VAL A 409 13.16 -41.08 25.46
C VAL A 409 13.48 -40.09 24.32
N TYR A 410 14.67 -39.49 24.37
CA TYR A 410 15.15 -38.48 23.41
C TYR A 410 16.00 -39.12 22.31
N LYS A 411 15.38 -39.89 21.41
CA LYS A 411 16.09 -40.59 20.32
C LYS A 411 15.36 -40.55 18.99
N ARG A 412 16.13 -40.62 17.90
CA ARG A 412 15.59 -40.76 16.54
C ARG A 412 15.02 -42.17 16.36
N ASN A 413 13.73 -42.26 16.03
CA ASN A 413 12.98 -43.52 16.04
C ASN A 413 11.93 -43.57 14.93
N TRP A 414 11.51 -44.79 14.59
CA TRP A 414 10.43 -44.99 13.63
C TRP A 414 9.08 -45.03 14.35
N TYR A 415 8.14 -44.20 13.93
CA TYR A 415 6.80 -44.13 14.49
C TYR A 415 5.73 -44.42 13.41
N GLY A 416 4.68 -45.16 13.77
CA GLY A 416 3.56 -45.41 12.85
C GLY A 416 2.70 -44.16 12.60
N GLN A 417 2.58 -43.30 13.62
CA GLN A 417 1.80 -42.06 13.58
C GLN A 417 2.72 -40.84 13.40
N LEU A 418 2.21 -39.81 12.73
CA LEU A 418 2.95 -38.56 12.52
C LEU A 418 3.30 -37.90 13.86
N GLN A 419 4.60 -37.73 14.12
CA GLN A 419 5.11 -37.05 15.30
C GLN A 419 5.06 -35.52 15.14
N ALA A 420 5.35 -34.78 16.21
CA ALA A 420 5.63 -33.35 16.07
C ALA A 420 6.92 -33.14 15.25
N PHE A 421 6.93 -32.11 14.41
CA PHE A 421 8.05 -31.83 13.52
C PHE A 421 8.24 -30.33 13.30
N TRP A 422 9.47 -29.96 12.97
CA TRP A 422 9.87 -28.61 12.63
C TRP A 422 9.64 -28.34 11.14
N VAL A 423 9.22 -27.13 10.79
CA VAL A 423 8.98 -26.74 9.39
C VAL A 423 9.12 -25.23 9.19
N TYR A 424 9.62 -24.81 8.04
CA TYR A 424 9.48 -23.44 7.57
C TYR A 424 8.32 -23.34 6.57
N PRO A 425 7.51 -22.25 6.59
CA PRO A 425 6.44 -22.08 5.61
C PRO A 425 6.93 -22.12 4.16
N SER A 426 6.11 -22.69 3.26
CA SER A 426 6.43 -22.82 1.83
C SER A 426 6.69 -21.48 1.12
N MET A 427 6.11 -20.39 1.63
CA MET A 427 6.30 -19.03 1.09
C MET A 427 7.75 -18.52 1.12
N PHE A 428 8.62 -19.12 1.93
CA PHE A 428 10.06 -18.79 1.97
C PHE A 428 10.86 -19.48 0.86
N TYR A 429 10.25 -20.45 0.21
CA TYR A 429 10.86 -21.29 -0.82
C TYR A 429 10.29 -20.98 -2.21
N SER A 430 9.07 -20.43 -2.28
CA SER A 430 8.43 -20.08 -3.56
C SER A 430 8.70 -18.63 -3.98
N ASP A 431 9.02 -18.43 -5.25
CA ASP A 431 8.97 -17.11 -5.92
C ASP A 431 7.60 -16.83 -6.55
N ALA A 432 6.74 -17.86 -6.65
CA ALA A 432 5.37 -17.70 -7.08
C ALA A 432 4.52 -17.13 -5.93
N PRO A 433 3.61 -16.17 -6.20
CA PRO A 433 2.69 -15.65 -5.20
C PRO A 433 1.88 -16.82 -4.63
N VAL A 434 1.98 -17.03 -3.31
CA VAL A 434 1.19 -18.05 -2.62
C VAL A 434 -0.27 -17.71 -2.85
N VAL A 435 -0.99 -18.60 -3.55
CA VAL A 435 -2.44 -18.57 -3.61
C VAL A 435 -2.92 -19.06 -2.25
N THR A 436 -2.88 -18.17 -1.25
CA THR A 436 -3.64 -18.39 -0.04
C THR A 436 -5.11 -18.41 -0.47
N GLY A 437 -5.83 -19.51 -0.24
CA GLY A 437 -7.28 -19.62 -0.52
C GLY A 437 -8.15 -18.65 0.29
N HIS A 438 -7.54 -17.63 0.91
CA HIS A 438 -8.19 -16.50 1.53
C HIS A 438 -8.05 -15.30 0.58
N GLN A 439 -9.19 -14.75 0.14
CA GLN A 439 -9.24 -13.43 -0.49
C GLN A 439 -8.58 -12.43 0.46
N ASP A 440 -7.40 -11.96 0.08
CA ASP A 440 -6.75 -10.87 0.79
C ASP A 440 -7.54 -9.58 0.57
N TRP A 441 -7.58 -8.72 1.59
CA TRP A 441 -8.34 -7.46 1.53
C TRP A 441 -7.89 -6.55 0.37
N ALA A 442 -6.65 -6.69 -0.08
CA ALA A 442 -6.13 -5.97 -1.24
C ALA A 442 -6.66 -6.48 -2.59
N ASP A 443 -7.18 -7.71 -2.63
CA ASP A 443 -7.71 -8.40 -3.82
C ASP A 443 -9.25 -8.46 -3.81
N LEU A 444 -9.90 -7.61 -2.98
CA LEU A 444 -11.34 -7.45 -3.02
C LEU A 444 -11.79 -7.06 -4.43
N PRO A 445 -12.85 -7.68 -4.98
CA PRO A 445 -13.30 -7.34 -6.32
C PRO A 445 -13.89 -5.93 -6.37
N ASP A 446 -13.75 -5.27 -7.51
CA ASP A 446 -14.13 -3.87 -7.72
C ASP A 446 -15.59 -3.59 -7.33
N ASN A 447 -16.51 -4.54 -7.54
CA ASN A 447 -17.92 -4.39 -7.17
C ASN A 447 -18.14 -4.19 -5.66
N LEU A 448 -17.34 -4.85 -4.81
CA LEU A 448 -17.41 -4.71 -3.37
C LEU A 448 -16.76 -3.41 -2.93
N LEU A 449 -15.63 -3.05 -3.53
CA LEU A 449 -14.95 -1.78 -3.31
C LEU A 449 -15.85 -0.59 -3.69
N HIS A 450 -16.54 -0.69 -4.83
CA HIS A 450 -17.55 0.28 -5.26
C HIS A 450 -18.75 0.34 -4.30
N SER A 451 -19.09 -0.75 -3.61
CA SER A 451 -20.15 -0.75 -2.59
C SER A 451 -19.72 -0.05 -1.29
N ILE A 452 -18.42 0.03 -1.01
CA ILE A 452 -17.86 0.73 0.16
C ILE A 452 -17.80 2.24 -0.07
N VAL A 453 -17.40 2.70 -1.26
CA VAL A 453 -17.30 4.13 -1.61
C VAL A 453 -18.50 4.98 -1.15
N PRO A 454 -19.77 4.61 -1.43
CA PRO A 454 -20.93 5.41 -1.03
C PRO A 454 -21.21 5.44 0.48
N LEU A 455 -20.55 4.58 1.26
CA LEU A 455 -20.62 4.55 2.73
C LEU A 455 -19.59 5.49 3.38
N LEU A 456 -18.59 5.95 2.62
CA LEU A 456 -17.56 6.86 3.10
C LEU A 456 -18.15 8.27 3.19
N GLY A 457 -18.30 8.78 4.42
CA GLY A 457 -19.00 10.04 4.71
C GLY A 457 -18.11 11.29 4.68
N SER A 458 -16.79 11.15 4.57
CA SER A 458 -15.84 12.26 4.57
C SER A 458 -14.78 12.14 3.48
N PHE A 459 -14.14 13.26 3.11
CA PHE A 459 -13.05 13.26 2.14
C PHE A 459 -11.82 12.54 2.68
N LEU A 460 -11.60 12.62 3.99
CA LEU A 460 -10.50 11.92 4.65
C LEU A 460 -10.62 10.41 4.48
N ASP A 461 -11.81 9.85 4.68
CA ASP A 461 -12.04 8.41 4.54
C ASP A 461 -11.84 7.96 3.09
N LEU A 462 -12.26 8.79 2.13
CA LEU A 462 -12.05 8.54 0.69
C LEU A 462 -10.58 8.61 0.29
N ILE A 463 -9.83 9.58 0.81
CA ILE A 463 -8.38 9.67 0.60
C ILE A 463 -7.69 8.46 1.24
N ALA A 464 -8.08 8.08 2.46
CA ALA A 464 -7.54 6.91 3.14
C ALA A 464 -7.80 5.64 2.32
N PHE A 465 -9.04 5.45 1.85
CA PHE A 465 -9.44 4.36 0.96
C PHE A 465 -8.58 4.31 -0.30
N ALA A 466 -8.47 5.42 -1.05
CA ALA A 466 -7.66 5.50 -2.27
C ALA A 466 -6.14 5.41 -2.02
N SER A 467 -5.69 5.64 -0.78
CA SER A 467 -4.28 5.51 -0.37
C SER A 467 -3.90 4.11 0.10
N THR A 468 -4.89 3.22 0.29
CA THR A 468 -4.68 1.88 0.87
C THR A 468 -3.82 1.01 -0.03
N CYS A 469 -4.20 0.83 -1.30
CA CYS A 469 -3.40 0.14 -2.30
C CYS A 469 -3.77 0.52 -3.74
N ARG A 470 -2.97 0.07 -4.72
CA ARG A 470 -3.20 0.38 -6.15
C ARG A 470 -4.55 -0.12 -6.65
N SER A 471 -4.99 -1.31 -6.25
CA SER A 471 -6.29 -1.85 -6.64
C SER A 471 -7.43 -1.01 -6.07
N TRP A 472 -7.37 -0.63 -4.79
CA TRP A 472 -8.40 0.23 -4.17
C TRP A 472 -8.43 1.63 -4.78
N ARG A 473 -7.25 2.19 -5.10
CA ARG A 473 -7.14 3.44 -5.86
C ARG A 473 -7.78 3.32 -7.23
N ALA A 474 -7.47 2.26 -7.98
CA ALA A 474 -8.04 2.01 -9.29
C ALA A 474 -9.57 1.79 -9.22
N ALA A 475 -10.06 1.11 -8.19
CA ALA A 475 -11.48 0.94 -7.93
C ALA A 475 -12.17 2.29 -7.66
N PHE A 476 -11.55 3.18 -6.87
CA PHE A 476 -12.07 4.54 -6.71
C PHE A 476 -12.02 5.34 -8.03
N SER A 477 -10.91 5.27 -8.77
CA SER A 477 -10.75 5.97 -10.06
C SER A 477 -11.74 5.51 -11.12
N SER A 478 -12.12 4.23 -11.13
CA SER A 478 -13.11 3.62 -12.03
C SER A 478 -14.55 3.69 -11.50
N TYR A 479 -14.77 4.27 -10.31
CA TYR A 479 -16.09 4.33 -9.71
C TYR A 479 -17.07 5.08 -10.63
N PRO A 480 -18.20 4.47 -11.01
CA PRO A 480 -19.15 5.11 -11.91
C PRO A 480 -19.79 6.31 -11.22
N SER A 481 -20.00 7.40 -11.97
CA SER A 481 -20.69 8.61 -11.49
C SER A 481 -20.00 9.33 -10.33
N LYS A 482 -18.66 9.42 -10.31
CA LYS A 482 -17.89 10.24 -9.34
C LYS A 482 -18.43 11.67 -9.19
N SER A 483 -18.85 12.29 -10.30
CA SER A 483 -19.44 13.64 -10.33
C SER A 483 -20.81 13.71 -9.64
N THR A 484 -21.64 12.67 -9.74
CA THR A 484 -22.91 12.59 -8.99
C THR A 484 -22.67 12.17 -7.54
N PHE A 485 -21.62 11.40 -7.26
CA PHE A 485 -21.25 11.06 -5.90
C PHE A 485 -20.71 12.26 -5.13
N CYS A 486 -19.94 13.14 -5.77
CA CYS A 486 -19.41 14.33 -5.09
C CYS A 486 -20.52 15.26 -4.57
N THR A 487 -21.72 15.27 -5.18
CA THR A 487 -22.86 16.03 -4.66
C THR A 487 -23.42 15.47 -3.35
N LYS A 488 -23.06 14.26 -2.93
CA LYS A 488 -23.46 13.67 -1.63
C LYS A 488 -22.49 14.03 -0.50
N LEU A 489 -21.38 14.69 -0.83
CA LEU A 489 -20.38 15.18 0.12
C LEU A 489 -20.43 16.72 0.15
N PRO A 490 -20.13 17.36 1.29
CA PRO A 490 -20.06 18.82 1.32
C PRO A 490 -18.77 19.29 0.62
N PRO A 491 -18.76 20.38 -0.16
CA PRO A 491 -17.51 20.90 -0.70
C PRO A 491 -16.55 21.31 0.44
N LEU A 492 -15.25 21.22 0.19
CA LEU A 492 -14.23 21.59 1.16
C LEU A 492 -14.08 23.11 1.22
N LEU A 493 -13.95 23.67 2.42
CA LEU A 493 -13.72 25.09 2.61
C LEU A 493 -12.22 25.40 2.63
N VAL A 494 -11.74 26.14 1.64
CA VAL A 494 -10.36 26.64 1.62
C VAL A 494 -10.30 27.99 2.35
N ARG A 495 -9.41 28.10 3.34
CA ARG A 495 -9.14 29.34 4.08
C ARG A 495 -7.76 29.90 3.73
N PRO A 496 -7.63 30.66 2.63
CA PRO A 496 -6.34 31.12 2.12
C PRO A 496 -5.58 32.04 3.09
N ASN A 497 -6.31 32.77 3.94
CA ASN A 497 -5.75 33.66 4.95
C ASN A 497 -5.12 32.93 6.14
N VAL A 498 -5.58 31.73 6.49
CA VAL A 498 -5.08 30.95 7.62
C VAL A 498 -3.89 30.09 7.19
N ARG A 499 -2.68 30.48 7.64
CA ARG A 499 -1.44 29.71 7.41
C ARG A 499 -1.34 28.55 8.39
N VAL A 500 -0.90 27.40 7.89
CA VAL A 500 -0.63 26.20 8.70
C VAL A 500 0.82 25.80 8.51
N GLN A 501 1.52 25.46 9.60
CA GLN A 501 2.87 24.90 9.50
C GLN A 501 2.81 23.43 9.08
N ALA A 502 3.61 23.07 8.08
CA ALA A 502 3.73 21.69 7.62
C ALA A 502 5.19 21.39 7.25
N PRO A 503 6.04 21.02 8.24
CA PRO A 503 7.47 20.84 8.02
C PRO A 503 7.83 19.66 7.11
N HIS A 504 6.90 18.73 6.87
CA HIS A 504 7.10 17.54 6.03
C HIS A 504 6.65 17.70 4.58
N LEU A 505 6.04 18.84 4.21
CA LEU A 505 5.61 19.11 2.84
C LEU A 505 6.66 19.93 2.09
N PRO A 506 6.77 19.76 0.76
CA PRO A 506 7.68 20.57 -0.04
C PRO A 506 7.32 22.05 0.09
N SER A 507 8.32 22.88 0.38
CA SER A 507 8.18 24.32 0.52
C SER A 507 8.21 25.06 -0.84
N SER A 508 8.45 24.33 -1.93
CA SER A 508 8.54 24.82 -3.30
C SER A 508 8.08 23.72 -4.27
N ASN A 509 7.47 24.10 -5.40
CA ASN A 509 7.18 23.20 -6.53
C ASN A 509 8.30 23.21 -7.59
N GLY A 510 9.50 23.70 -7.25
CA GLY A 510 10.63 23.84 -8.16
C GLY A 510 10.69 25.20 -8.86
N ARG A 511 9.55 25.89 -9.01
CA ARG A 511 9.45 27.21 -9.64
C ARG A 511 9.06 28.32 -8.66
N HIS A 512 8.14 28.03 -7.74
CA HIS A 512 7.58 28.98 -6.80
C HIS A 512 7.59 28.44 -5.37
N LYS A 513 7.77 29.34 -4.40
CA LYS A 513 7.57 29.02 -2.98
C LYS A 513 6.09 28.75 -2.72
N LEU A 514 5.77 27.64 -2.07
CA LEU A 514 4.38 27.26 -1.77
C LEU A 514 3.97 27.79 -0.39
N ARG A 515 2.72 28.22 -0.28
CA ARG A 515 2.05 28.56 0.98
C ARG A 515 1.02 27.49 1.31
N THR A 516 1.15 26.90 2.50
CA THR A 516 0.17 25.95 3.02
C THR A 516 -0.98 26.67 3.71
N CYS A 517 -2.21 26.40 3.26
CA CYS A 517 -3.44 26.99 3.77
C CYS A 517 -4.32 25.93 4.45
N LYS A 518 -5.15 26.37 5.40
CA LYS A 518 -6.10 25.49 6.10
C LYS A 518 -7.27 25.15 5.18
N VAL A 519 -7.63 23.87 5.14
CA VAL A 519 -8.86 23.37 4.51
C VAL A 519 -9.73 22.69 5.57
N ILE A 520 -11.03 22.94 5.52
CA ILE A 520 -12.00 22.34 6.45
C ILE A 520 -12.90 21.39 5.68
N ASP A 521 -12.96 20.14 6.16
CA ASP A 521 -13.98 19.17 5.78
C ASP A 521 -15.15 19.32 6.77
N LEU A 522 -16.34 19.64 6.26
CA LEU A 522 -17.53 19.82 7.10
C LEU A 522 -18.01 18.50 7.70
N ALA A 523 -17.72 17.37 7.05
CA ALA A 523 -18.04 16.04 7.54
C ALA A 523 -17.10 15.58 8.66
N ASN A 524 -15.89 16.15 8.72
CA ASN A 524 -14.90 15.81 9.75
C ASN A 524 -14.08 17.05 10.16
N GLN A 525 -14.64 17.83 11.08
CA GLN A 525 -14.04 19.08 11.55
C GLN A 525 -12.87 18.87 12.54
N ASN A 526 -12.68 17.64 13.04
CA ASN A 526 -11.64 17.31 14.02
C ASN A 526 -10.24 17.30 13.40
N ILE A 527 -10.14 17.13 12.07
CA ILE A 527 -8.88 17.05 11.35
C ILE A 527 -8.86 18.12 10.25
N ALA A 528 -7.97 19.08 10.38
CA ALA A 528 -7.79 20.11 9.35
C ALA A 528 -7.01 19.55 8.16
N LEU A 529 -7.66 19.47 7.01
CA LEU A 529 -7.02 19.27 5.71
C LEU A 529 -6.15 20.48 5.33
N ARG A 530 -5.34 20.31 4.29
CA ARG A 530 -4.35 21.31 3.87
C ARG A 530 -4.31 21.40 2.36
N CYS A 531 -3.96 22.59 1.86
CA CYS A 531 -3.76 22.82 0.44
C CYS A 531 -2.51 23.68 0.22
N GLN A 532 -1.90 23.62 -0.97
CA GLN A 532 -0.67 24.33 -1.29
C GLN A 532 -0.91 25.29 -2.47
N ILE A 533 -0.80 26.58 -2.20
CA ILE A 533 -0.99 27.62 -3.22
C ILE A 533 0.33 28.40 -3.37
N PRO A 534 0.83 28.64 -4.60
CA PRO A 534 2.03 29.42 -4.82
C PRO A 534 1.96 30.79 -4.15
N HIS A 535 3.05 31.18 -3.49
CA HIS A 535 3.10 32.41 -2.70
C HIS A 535 2.88 33.66 -3.56
N GLU A 536 3.39 33.62 -4.80
CA GLU A 536 3.26 34.70 -5.77
C GLU A 536 1.80 34.91 -6.20
N THR A 537 0.96 33.87 -6.19
CA THR A 537 -0.48 33.99 -6.49
C THR A 537 -1.17 34.95 -5.52
N PHE A 538 -0.76 34.99 -4.25
CA PHE A 538 -1.33 35.92 -3.25
C PHE A 538 -0.86 37.36 -3.41
N GLN A 539 0.32 37.58 -3.97
CA GLN A 539 0.96 38.90 -4.03
C GLN A 539 0.77 39.58 -5.38
N ARG A 540 0.77 38.78 -6.45
CA ARG A 540 0.91 39.27 -7.82
C ARG A 540 -0.29 38.97 -8.70
N MET A 541 -1.02 37.88 -8.47
CA MET A 541 -2.13 37.48 -9.33
C MET A 541 -3.49 37.93 -8.74
N ARG A 542 -4.49 38.11 -9.60
CA ARG A 542 -5.89 38.31 -9.19
C ARG A 542 -6.66 37.02 -9.38
N PHE A 543 -7.50 36.67 -8.41
CA PHE A 543 -8.45 35.57 -8.56
C PHE A 543 -9.36 35.85 -9.76
N ALA A 544 -9.56 34.88 -10.65
CA ALA A 544 -10.47 34.98 -11.78
C ALA A 544 -11.65 34.00 -11.63
N GLY A 545 -11.42 32.86 -10.96
CA GLY A 545 -12.45 31.89 -10.61
C GLY A 545 -11.84 30.55 -10.20
N SER A 546 -12.68 29.54 -9.99
CA SER A 546 -12.22 28.18 -9.74
C SER A 546 -13.19 27.16 -10.34
N SER A 547 -12.67 26.01 -10.75
CA SER A 547 -13.47 24.92 -11.33
C SER A 547 -12.67 23.61 -11.29
N TYR A 548 -13.34 22.47 -11.11
CA TYR A 548 -12.73 21.12 -11.11
C TYR A 548 -11.48 20.97 -10.20
N GLY A 549 -11.49 21.59 -9.02
CA GLY A 549 -10.34 21.57 -8.09
C GLY A 549 -9.19 22.51 -8.44
N GLN A 550 -9.33 23.26 -9.54
CA GLN A 550 -8.34 24.21 -10.05
C GLN A 550 -8.70 25.65 -9.66
N LEU A 551 -7.70 26.40 -9.22
CA LEU A 551 -7.76 27.84 -8.98
C LEU A 551 -7.26 28.58 -10.21
N ILE A 552 -8.05 29.51 -10.74
CA ILE A 552 -7.71 30.31 -11.92
C ILE A 552 -7.39 31.72 -11.45
N CYS A 553 -6.18 32.19 -11.77
CA CYS A 553 -5.73 33.52 -11.43
C CYS A 553 -5.12 34.21 -12.65
N CYS A 554 -5.37 35.51 -12.82
CA CYS A 554 -4.84 36.28 -13.95
C CYS A 554 -4.31 37.66 -13.51
N ARG A 555 -3.34 38.20 -14.25
CA ARG A 555 -2.83 39.57 -14.09
C ARG A 555 -2.18 40.05 -15.39
N ARG A 556 -2.60 41.21 -15.91
CA ARG A 556 -2.01 41.83 -17.11
C ARG A 556 -1.87 40.85 -18.28
N GLY A 557 -2.93 40.09 -18.52
CA GLY A 557 -3.04 39.10 -19.60
C GLY A 557 -2.44 37.73 -19.30
N ASN A 558 -1.55 37.63 -18.31
CA ASN A 558 -1.00 36.34 -17.89
C ASN A 558 -2.00 35.63 -16.99
N CYS A 559 -2.39 34.41 -17.36
CA CYS A 559 -3.23 33.56 -16.54
C CYS A 559 -2.43 32.36 -15.99
N LEU A 560 -2.88 31.82 -14.88
CA LEU A 560 -2.30 30.68 -14.18
C LEU A 560 -3.42 29.81 -13.62
N ILE A 561 -3.39 28.53 -13.96
CA ILE A 561 -4.28 27.50 -13.41
C ILE A 561 -3.45 26.72 -12.39
N VAL A 562 -3.96 26.61 -11.16
CA VAL A 562 -3.26 25.97 -10.04
C VAL A 562 -4.15 24.90 -9.43
N ASP A 563 -3.66 23.66 -9.33
CA ASP A 563 -4.34 22.63 -8.56
C ASP A 563 -4.25 22.96 -7.07
N VAL A 564 -5.40 23.15 -6.42
CA VAL A 564 -5.45 23.69 -5.06
C VAL A 564 -4.71 22.81 -4.05
N PHE A 565 -4.73 21.48 -4.24
CA PHE A 565 -4.20 20.53 -3.26
C PHE A 565 -2.74 20.16 -3.52
N THR A 566 -2.34 20.05 -4.79
CA THR A 566 -0.98 19.65 -5.19
C THR A 566 -0.06 20.83 -5.49
N GLY A 567 -0.61 22.00 -5.82
CA GLY A 567 0.15 23.17 -6.27
C GLY A 567 0.77 23.01 -7.66
N ALA A 568 0.31 22.03 -8.45
CA ALA A 568 0.66 21.89 -9.85
C ALA A 568 0.11 23.06 -10.67
N GLU A 569 0.88 23.53 -11.66
CA GLU A 569 0.59 24.76 -12.39
C GLU A 569 0.54 24.52 -13.90
N VAL A 570 -0.43 25.16 -14.57
CA VAL A 570 -0.49 25.27 -16.04
C VAL A 570 -0.66 26.74 -16.40
N SER A 571 0.15 27.21 -17.35
CA SER A 571 0.13 28.59 -17.83
C SER A 571 -0.30 28.64 -19.31
N PRO A 572 -1.45 29.23 -19.65
CA PRO A 572 -1.79 29.54 -21.03
C PRO A 572 -0.90 30.67 -21.60
N PRO A 573 -0.90 30.86 -22.95
CA PRO A 573 -0.32 32.06 -23.57
C PRO A 573 -0.97 33.33 -23.02
N CYS A 574 -0.31 34.49 -23.18
CA CYS A 574 -0.86 35.77 -22.74
C CYS A 574 -2.14 36.11 -23.53
N LEU A 575 -3.14 36.68 -22.85
CA LEU A 575 -4.39 37.11 -23.48
C LEU A 575 -4.11 38.19 -24.56
N PRO A 576 -4.69 38.06 -25.76
CA PRO A 576 -4.49 39.01 -26.86
C PRO A 576 -5.37 40.25 -26.66
N PHE A 577 -4.95 41.19 -25.82
CA PHE A 577 -5.67 42.46 -25.68
C PHE A 577 -5.54 43.33 -26.94
N SER A 578 -6.64 43.94 -27.37
CA SER A 578 -6.64 44.95 -28.43
C SER A 578 -6.32 46.34 -27.85
N GLY A 579 -5.03 46.77 -27.89
CA GLY A 579 -4.56 48.11 -27.49
C GLY A 579 -3.71 48.16 -26.21
N ASP A 580 -3.31 49.37 -25.76
CA ASP A 580 -2.49 49.62 -24.54
C ASP A 580 -3.23 49.35 -23.21
N CYS A 581 -4.39 48.69 -23.26
CA CYS A 581 -5.23 48.47 -22.10
C CYS A 581 -4.77 47.23 -21.31
N GLU A 582 -3.90 47.42 -20.31
CA GLU A 582 -3.72 46.43 -19.25
C GLU A 582 -5.02 46.31 -18.44
N GLU A 583 -5.96 45.44 -18.83
CA GLU A 583 -7.16 45.19 -18.01
C GLU A 583 -6.74 44.57 -16.66
N GLU A 584 -6.97 45.30 -15.56
CA GLU A 584 -6.63 44.84 -14.20
C GLU A 584 -7.67 43.91 -13.57
N PHE A 585 -8.85 43.74 -14.19
CA PHE A 585 -10.01 43.06 -13.61
C PHE A 585 -10.53 41.93 -14.50
N TYR A 586 -10.69 40.74 -13.90
CA TYR A 586 -11.17 39.50 -14.54
C TYR A 586 -12.44 39.01 -13.88
N PHE A 587 -13.58 39.14 -14.55
CA PHE A 587 -14.91 39.04 -13.93
C PHE A 587 -15.40 37.60 -13.75
N GLY A 588 -14.84 36.66 -14.50
CA GLY A 588 -15.13 35.24 -14.35
C GLY A 588 -14.05 34.38 -15.01
N GLY A 589 -13.85 33.19 -14.47
CA GLY A 589 -12.89 32.22 -14.98
C GLY A 589 -13.38 30.81 -14.66
N THR A 590 -13.54 29.96 -15.68
CA THR A 590 -13.93 28.56 -15.50
C THR A 590 -13.30 27.68 -16.56
N LEU A 591 -13.02 26.43 -16.21
CA LEU A 591 -12.77 25.38 -17.18
C LEU A 591 -14.11 24.79 -17.64
N THR A 592 -14.13 24.22 -18.85
CA THR A 592 -15.29 23.51 -19.41
C THR A 592 -15.25 22.00 -19.13
N ALA A 593 -14.14 21.50 -18.61
CA ALA A 593 -13.94 20.10 -18.26
C ALA A 593 -12.79 20.00 -17.24
N PRO A 594 -12.58 18.84 -16.60
CA PRO A 594 -11.36 18.58 -15.83
C PRO A 594 -10.11 18.87 -16.66
N LEU A 595 -9.07 19.50 -16.09
CA LEU A 595 -7.90 20.00 -16.82
C LEU A 595 -7.15 18.93 -17.64
N ALA A 596 -7.19 17.67 -17.20
CA ALA A 596 -6.60 16.54 -17.92
C ALA A 596 -7.41 16.07 -19.13
N SER A 597 -8.63 16.60 -19.33
CA SER A 597 -9.51 16.19 -20.42
C SER A 597 -9.04 16.79 -21.75
N PRO A 598 -9.07 16.02 -22.85
CA PRO A 598 -8.52 16.45 -24.14
C PRO A 598 -9.27 17.66 -24.76
N ASN A 599 -10.53 17.86 -24.38
CA ASN A 599 -11.37 18.96 -24.88
C ASN A 599 -11.59 20.06 -23.83
N CYS A 600 -10.77 20.10 -22.77
CA CYS A 600 -10.86 21.15 -21.77
C CYS A 600 -10.54 22.51 -22.42
N GLN A 601 -11.37 23.50 -22.11
CA GLN A 601 -11.15 24.89 -22.50
C GLN A 601 -11.19 25.77 -21.24
N LEU A 602 -10.30 26.74 -21.16
CA LEU A 602 -10.35 27.80 -20.17
C LEU A 602 -11.12 28.98 -20.74
N LEU A 603 -12.18 29.39 -20.04
CA LEU A 603 -12.93 30.60 -20.33
C LEU A 603 -12.52 31.69 -19.35
N VAL A 604 -12.17 32.87 -19.85
CA VAL A 604 -11.83 34.05 -19.05
C VAL A 604 -12.64 35.25 -19.53
N SER A 605 -13.45 35.80 -18.62
CA SER A 605 -14.28 36.97 -18.87
C SER A 605 -13.58 38.24 -18.39
N THR A 606 -13.54 39.25 -19.25
CA THR A 606 -13.08 40.60 -18.94
C THR A 606 -14.20 41.61 -19.12
N ARG A 607 -13.90 42.92 -19.08
CA ARG A 607 -14.95 43.94 -19.17
C ARG A 607 -15.66 43.93 -20.52
N SER A 608 -14.89 43.66 -21.58
CA SER A 608 -15.33 43.82 -22.96
C SER A 608 -15.24 42.54 -23.79
N SER A 609 -14.74 41.45 -23.21
CA SER A 609 -14.46 40.23 -23.96
C SER A 609 -14.67 38.98 -23.13
N LEU A 610 -15.07 37.90 -23.81
CA LEU A 610 -14.96 36.54 -23.30
C LEU A 610 -13.91 35.82 -24.15
N PHE A 611 -12.85 35.37 -23.50
CA PHE A 611 -11.77 34.63 -24.13
C PHE A 611 -11.92 33.14 -23.87
N ASP A 612 -11.66 32.33 -24.88
CA ASP A 612 -11.58 30.88 -24.78
C ASP A 612 -10.20 30.37 -25.22
N TRP A 613 -9.63 29.49 -24.39
CA TRP A 613 -8.37 28.82 -24.67
C TRP A 613 -8.56 27.31 -24.59
N PRO A 614 -8.53 26.60 -25.72
CA PRO A 614 -8.35 25.16 -25.72
C PRO A 614 -7.04 24.80 -25.01
N VAL A 615 -7.11 23.96 -23.98
CA VAL A 615 -5.93 23.63 -23.16
C VAL A 615 -4.87 22.97 -24.05
N GLY A 616 -3.67 23.56 -24.07
CA GLY A 616 -2.55 23.14 -24.92
C GLY A 616 -2.44 23.86 -26.28
N SER A 617 -3.38 24.77 -26.60
CA SER A 617 -3.28 25.65 -27.77
C SER A 617 -2.26 26.78 -27.57
N ASP A 618 -1.67 27.27 -28.66
CA ASP A 618 -0.80 28.45 -28.65
C ASP A 618 -1.57 29.79 -28.76
N SER A 619 -2.90 29.73 -28.93
CA SER A 619 -3.73 30.92 -29.18
C SER A 619 -5.06 30.89 -28.44
N TRP A 620 -5.58 32.10 -28.19
CA TRP A 620 -6.92 32.36 -27.65
C TRP A 620 -7.88 32.72 -28.77
N SER A 621 -9.13 32.31 -28.62
CA SER A 621 -10.26 32.89 -29.35
C SER A 621 -10.99 33.92 -28.46
N GLU A 622 -11.68 34.86 -29.08
CA GLU A 622 -12.28 36.01 -28.41
C GLU A 622 -13.67 36.32 -28.99
N ILE A 623 -14.65 36.54 -28.10
CA ILE A 623 -15.88 37.26 -28.43
C ILE A 623 -15.83 38.64 -27.79
N LYS A 624 -16.06 39.68 -28.59
CA LYS A 624 -16.33 41.04 -28.08
C LYS A 624 -17.75 41.14 -27.53
N LEU A 625 -17.86 41.56 -26.27
CA LEU A 625 -19.09 41.77 -25.54
C LEU A 625 -19.48 43.25 -25.62
N SER A 626 -20.64 43.55 -26.19
CA SER A 626 -21.20 44.92 -26.25
C SER A 626 -21.85 45.29 -24.91
N ASP A 627 -21.01 45.61 -23.92
CA ASP A 627 -21.37 45.98 -22.53
C ASP A 627 -22.01 44.84 -21.69
N ALA A 628 -21.94 43.60 -22.16
CA ALA A 628 -22.48 42.41 -21.50
C ALA A 628 -21.38 41.61 -20.78
N ARG A 629 -20.67 42.21 -19.80
CA ARG A 629 -19.61 41.50 -19.05
C ARG A 629 -20.17 40.23 -18.38
N ILE A 630 -19.50 39.09 -18.55
CA ILE A 630 -19.94 37.82 -17.96
C ILE A 630 -19.37 37.68 -16.55
N ASP A 631 -20.25 37.57 -15.55
CA ASP A 631 -19.89 37.49 -14.13
C ASP A 631 -19.88 36.03 -13.61
N GLN A 632 -20.57 35.11 -14.28
CA GLN A 632 -20.64 33.72 -13.86
C GLN A 632 -20.94 32.77 -15.03
N ILE A 633 -20.35 31.58 -15.02
CA ILE A 633 -20.64 30.51 -15.97
C ILE A 633 -20.85 29.22 -15.18
N VAL A 634 -21.92 28.49 -15.48
CA VAL A 634 -22.24 27.20 -14.83
C VAL A 634 -22.60 26.15 -15.89
N GLU A 635 -22.32 24.88 -15.60
CA GLU A 635 -22.74 23.76 -16.44
C GLU A 635 -24.11 23.25 -15.98
N PHE A 636 -25.10 23.28 -16.86
CA PHE A 636 -26.47 22.84 -16.59
C PHE A 636 -27.00 21.98 -17.75
N ASN A 637 -27.40 20.74 -17.47
CA ASN A 637 -27.90 19.78 -18.46
C ASN A 637 -27.00 19.62 -19.70
N GLY A 638 -25.68 19.58 -19.49
CA GLY A 638 -24.67 19.43 -20.56
C GLY A 638 -24.44 20.69 -21.41
N GLN A 639 -24.99 21.84 -20.99
CA GLN A 639 -24.77 23.13 -21.63
C GLN A 639 -24.14 24.11 -20.65
N PHE A 640 -23.33 25.03 -21.15
CA PHE A 640 -22.80 26.13 -20.35
C PHE A 640 -23.77 27.31 -20.38
N ILE A 641 -24.22 27.74 -19.21
CA ILE A 641 -25.07 28.90 -19.03
C ILE A 641 -24.22 30.03 -18.42
N ALA A 642 -24.10 31.13 -19.15
CA ALA A 642 -23.40 32.33 -18.72
C ALA A 642 -24.41 33.37 -18.19
N MET A 643 -24.04 34.11 -17.16
CA MET A 643 -24.82 35.23 -16.62
C MET A 643 -23.99 36.51 -16.73
N ASP A 644 -24.57 37.56 -17.32
CA ASP A 644 -23.95 38.87 -17.38
C ASP A 644 -24.24 39.72 -16.12
N TYR A 645 -23.57 40.87 -16.04
CA TYR A 645 -23.76 41.84 -14.96
C TYR A 645 -25.18 42.42 -14.86
N SER A 646 -25.95 42.39 -15.95
CA SER A 646 -27.37 42.78 -15.98
C SER A 646 -28.29 41.60 -15.68
N GLN A 647 -27.74 40.50 -15.15
CA GLN A 647 -28.44 39.26 -14.79
C GLN A 647 -29.17 38.60 -15.97
N ARG A 648 -28.80 38.92 -17.22
CA ARG A 648 -29.26 38.18 -18.39
C ARG A 648 -28.46 36.89 -18.48
N ILE A 649 -29.14 35.83 -18.90
CA ILE A 649 -28.56 34.50 -19.03
C ILE A 649 -28.45 34.10 -20.50
N TYR A 650 -27.37 33.41 -20.83
CA TYR A 650 -27.03 33.03 -22.20
C TYR A 650 -26.62 31.56 -22.23
N VAL A 651 -27.03 30.85 -23.29
CA VAL A 651 -26.41 29.59 -23.65
C VAL A 651 -25.09 29.90 -24.36
N LEU A 652 -23.99 29.39 -23.80
CA LEU A 652 -22.67 29.49 -24.39
C LEU A 652 -22.45 28.32 -25.37
N LYS A 653 -22.15 28.65 -26.62
CA LYS A 653 -21.76 27.70 -27.67
C LYS A 653 -20.25 27.71 -27.79
N LEU A 654 -19.60 26.55 -27.60
CA LEU A 654 -18.14 26.41 -27.63
C LEU A 654 -17.59 26.08 -29.03
N ALA A 655 -18.39 25.46 -29.91
CA ALA A 655 -17.96 25.05 -31.26
C ALA A 655 -19.07 25.32 -32.30
N PRO A 656 -18.74 25.65 -33.58
CA PRO A 656 -17.40 25.82 -34.17
C PRO A 656 -16.74 27.18 -33.90
N GLN A 657 -17.49 28.14 -33.36
CA GLN A 657 -16.98 29.42 -32.87
C GLN A 657 -17.65 29.71 -31.53
N LEU A 658 -16.93 30.38 -30.63
CA LEU A 658 -17.50 30.82 -29.36
C LEU A 658 -18.70 31.74 -29.68
N GLY A 659 -19.85 31.48 -29.07
CA GLY A 659 -21.05 32.29 -29.25
C GLY A 659 -21.95 32.36 -28.02
N LEU A 660 -22.65 33.47 -27.85
CA LEU A 660 -23.64 33.65 -26.79
C LEU A 660 -25.04 33.76 -27.40
N GLN A 661 -25.97 32.94 -26.90
CA GLN A 661 -27.39 33.01 -27.27
C GLN A 661 -28.21 33.35 -26.03
N GLU A 662 -28.79 34.55 -25.99
CA GLU A 662 -29.61 35.00 -24.87
C GLU A 662 -30.86 34.13 -24.69
N ILE A 663 -31.13 33.74 -23.45
CA ILE A 663 -32.40 33.14 -23.04
C ILE A 663 -33.29 34.26 -22.55
N THR A 664 -34.34 34.58 -23.31
CA THR A 664 -35.31 35.59 -22.87
C THR A 664 -36.03 35.09 -21.61
N THR A 665 -35.95 35.86 -20.53
CA THR A 665 -36.60 35.54 -19.24
C THR A 665 -37.61 36.60 -18.83
N LYS A 666 -38.55 36.22 -17.96
CA LYS A 666 -39.49 37.12 -17.28
C LYS A 666 -39.51 36.81 -15.78
N TRP A 667 -39.66 37.85 -14.98
CA TRP A 667 -39.85 37.75 -13.53
C TRP A 667 -41.36 37.69 -13.19
N TRP A 668 -41.69 37.39 -11.94
CA TRP A 668 -43.09 37.46 -11.49
C TRP A 668 -43.60 38.91 -11.58
N ASP A 669 -44.92 39.08 -11.66
CA ASP A 669 -45.60 40.40 -11.73
C ASP A 669 -45.30 41.27 -12.97
N GLY A 670 -44.82 40.65 -14.06
CA GLY A 670 -44.59 41.36 -15.32
C GLY A 670 -43.32 42.22 -15.35
N MET A 671 -42.49 42.15 -14.30
CA MET A 671 -41.14 42.73 -14.29
C MET A 671 -40.26 42.10 -15.38
N THR A 672 -39.58 42.95 -16.13
CA THR A 672 -38.63 42.57 -17.17
C THR A 672 -37.18 42.52 -16.69
N GLU A 673 -36.91 43.05 -15.48
CA GLU A 673 -35.56 43.15 -14.91
C GLU A 673 -35.44 42.40 -13.59
N CYS A 674 -34.21 41.96 -13.27
CA CYS A 674 -33.92 41.22 -12.05
C CYS A 674 -34.07 42.11 -10.81
N PRO A 675 -34.79 41.65 -9.76
CA PRO A 675 -34.93 42.42 -8.52
C PRO A 675 -33.67 42.37 -7.63
N TYR A 676 -32.63 41.64 -8.04
CA TYR A 676 -31.42 41.37 -7.27
C TYR A 676 -30.22 42.12 -7.80
N LEU A 677 -29.38 42.63 -6.89
CA LEU A 677 -28.19 43.39 -7.27
C LEU A 677 -27.05 42.47 -7.74
N ARG A 678 -26.81 41.35 -7.06
CA ARG A 678 -25.68 40.43 -7.35
C ARG A 678 -26.03 38.98 -6.97
N PRO A 679 -27.02 38.37 -7.63
CA PRO A 679 -27.44 37.01 -7.31
C PRO A 679 -26.35 35.99 -7.64
N TRP A 680 -26.36 34.82 -6.99
CA TRP A 680 -25.62 33.63 -7.44
C TRP A 680 -26.50 32.83 -8.40
N LEU A 681 -25.93 32.41 -9.53
CA LEU A 681 -26.51 31.38 -10.40
C LEU A 681 -26.02 30.02 -9.93
N VAL A 682 -26.91 29.14 -9.48
CA VAL A 682 -26.56 27.87 -8.81
C VAL A 682 -27.26 26.71 -9.50
N VAL A 683 -26.53 25.64 -9.77
CA VAL A 683 -27.11 24.37 -10.26
C VAL A 683 -27.40 23.49 -9.05
N CYS A 684 -28.66 23.10 -8.88
CA CYS A 684 -29.15 22.31 -7.76
C CYS A 684 -30.01 21.15 -8.28
N GLY A 685 -29.40 19.97 -8.43
CA GLY A 685 -30.05 18.85 -9.10
C GLY A 685 -30.41 19.18 -10.55
N ASP A 686 -31.70 19.11 -10.87
CA ASP A 686 -32.28 19.46 -12.16
C ASP A 686 -32.75 20.94 -12.24
N MET A 687 -32.52 21.72 -11.18
CA MET A 687 -32.91 23.14 -11.12
C MET A 687 -31.73 24.07 -11.39
N LEU A 688 -31.94 25.03 -12.28
CA LEU A 688 -31.10 26.22 -12.38
C LEU A 688 -31.71 27.33 -11.51
N LEU A 689 -31.01 27.70 -10.44
CA LEU A 689 -31.48 28.64 -9.42
C LEU A 689 -30.78 29.99 -9.54
N MET A 690 -31.54 31.07 -9.40
CA MET A 690 -31.02 32.39 -9.07
C MET A 690 -31.29 32.67 -7.59
N VAL A 691 -30.24 32.92 -6.82
CA VAL A 691 -30.31 33.06 -5.36
C VAL A 691 -29.70 34.39 -4.95
N ASP A 692 -30.43 35.22 -4.20
CA ASP A 692 -29.85 36.39 -3.53
C ASP A 692 -30.62 36.68 -2.23
N HIS A 693 -30.08 37.60 -1.43
CA HIS A 693 -30.73 38.15 -0.25
C HIS A 693 -31.75 39.23 -0.65
N TYR A 694 -32.92 39.23 0.00
CA TYR A 694 -33.90 40.31 -0.18
C TYR A 694 -33.46 41.54 0.62
N VAL A 695 -33.32 42.69 -0.04
CA VAL A 695 -32.86 43.95 0.57
C VAL A 695 -33.95 44.50 1.50
N SER A 696 -33.95 44.07 2.75
CA SER A 696 -34.49 44.89 3.84
C SER A 696 -33.40 45.87 4.25
N LEU A 697 -33.73 47.16 4.38
CA LEU A 697 -32.84 48.26 4.80
C LEU A 697 -32.26 48.11 6.23
N SER A 698 -32.48 46.96 6.86
CA SER A 698 -31.93 46.59 8.16
C SER A 698 -30.46 46.14 8.00
N PHE A 699 -29.53 46.94 8.52
CA PHE A 699 -28.18 46.48 8.82
C PHE A 699 -28.25 45.44 9.94
N GLY A 700 -27.75 44.23 9.69
CA GLY A 700 -27.73 43.13 10.65
C GLY A 700 -28.64 41.96 10.28
N ALA A 701 -28.43 40.84 10.98
CA ALA A 701 -29.14 39.58 10.81
C ALA A 701 -30.54 39.58 11.45
N PRO A 702 -31.46 38.69 11.02
CA PRO A 702 -31.29 37.62 10.03
C PRO A 702 -31.36 38.08 8.56
N VAL A 703 -30.53 37.48 7.71
CA VAL A 703 -30.52 37.70 6.25
C VAL A 703 -31.39 36.66 5.56
N LEU A 704 -32.46 37.11 4.90
CA LEU A 704 -33.40 36.25 4.18
C LEU A 704 -32.95 36.04 2.73
N TYR A 705 -32.54 34.81 2.40
CA TYR A 705 -32.24 34.39 1.02
C TYR A 705 -33.48 33.82 0.35
N LYS A 706 -33.67 34.14 -0.94
CA LYS A 706 -34.76 33.63 -1.76
C LYS A 706 -34.22 32.99 -3.05
N PRO A 707 -34.43 31.67 -3.26
CA PRO A 707 -34.08 31.01 -4.50
C PRO A 707 -35.23 31.03 -5.51
N TYR A 708 -34.93 31.27 -6.78
CA TYR A 708 -35.87 31.19 -7.90
C TYR A 708 -35.37 30.21 -8.92
N ARG A 709 -36.19 29.24 -9.30
CA ARG A 709 -35.88 28.29 -10.37
C ARG A 709 -36.28 28.88 -11.72
N LEU A 710 -35.47 28.62 -12.75
CA LEU A 710 -35.82 28.94 -14.12
C LEU A 710 -36.77 27.88 -14.69
N ASP A 711 -37.96 28.30 -15.09
CA ASP A 711 -38.96 27.47 -15.76
C ASP A 711 -38.91 27.68 -17.27
N MET A 712 -38.22 26.79 -17.97
CA MET A 712 -38.08 26.80 -19.43
C MET A 712 -39.32 26.27 -20.18
N SER A 713 -40.37 25.80 -19.48
CA SER A 713 -41.61 25.35 -20.13
C SER A 713 -42.43 26.49 -20.72
N THR A 714 -42.10 27.73 -20.34
CA THR A 714 -42.77 28.96 -20.78
C THR A 714 -41.92 29.72 -21.80
N ARG A 715 -42.57 30.51 -22.67
CA ARG A 715 -41.88 31.40 -23.62
C ARG A 715 -42.39 32.83 -23.47
N PRO A 716 -41.56 33.78 -22.99
CA PRO A 716 -40.20 33.60 -22.47
C PRO A 716 -40.18 32.78 -21.16
N ALA A 717 -39.01 32.24 -20.81
CA ALA A 717 -38.82 31.43 -19.61
C ALA A 717 -39.09 32.27 -18.35
N LYS A 718 -39.57 31.66 -17.26
CA LYS A 718 -39.99 32.39 -16.06
C LYS A 718 -39.18 32.01 -14.83
N TRP A 719 -38.81 32.99 -14.03
CA TRP A 719 -38.24 32.74 -12.69
C TRP A 719 -39.38 32.51 -11.68
N VAL A 720 -39.34 31.38 -10.97
CA VAL A 720 -40.38 30.94 -10.04
C VAL A 720 -39.79 30.72 -8.66
N GLU A 721 -40.38 31.31 -7.61
CA GLU A 721 -39.90 31.18 -6.23
C GLU A 721 -39.91 29.72 -5.77
N VAL A 722 -38.81 29.29 -5.17
CA VAL A 722 -38.68 27.97 -4.55
C VAL A 722 -38.76 28.15 -3.04
N LYS A 723 -39.90 27.74 -2.46
CA LYS A 723 -40.14 27.90 -1.00
C LYS A 723 -39.24 26.98 -0.15
N LYS A 724 -38.86 25.83 -0.69
CA LYS A 724 -38.06 24.82 0.01
C LYS A 724 -37.19 24.07 -1.00
N LEU A 725 -35.92 23.87 -0.68
CA LEU A 725 -34.98 23.05 -1.47
C LEU A 725 -35.02 21.56 -1.07
N ASP A 726 -36.04 21.15 -0.32
CA ASP A 726 -36.19 19.82 0.28
C ASP A 726 -34.94 19.32 0.99
N ASN A 727 -34.27 18.32 0.42
CA ASN A 727 -33.10 17.61 0.94
C ASN A 727 -31.77 18.14 0.38
N TRP A 728 -31.76 19.36 -0.18
CA TRP A 728 -30.57 20.01 -0.70
C TRP A 728 -30.08 21.12 0.23
N ALA A 729 -28.76 21.35 0.21
CA ALA A 729 -28.10 22.51 0.77
C ALA A 729 -27.26 23.22 -0.29
N LEU A 730 -27.16 24.55 -0.20
CA LEU A 730 -26.34 25.37 -1.10
C LEU A 730 -25.07 25.86 -0.40
N PHE A 731 -23.99 25.99 -1.15
CA PHE A 731 -22.69 26.46 -0.69
C PHE A 731 -22.25 27.62 -1.57
N VAL A 732 -22.06 28.80 -0.98
CA VAL A 732 -21.72 30.02 -1.71
C VAL A 732 -20.54 30.75 -1.05
N GLY A 733 -19.77 31.45 -1.86
CA GLY A 733 -18.69 32.33 -1.39
C GLY A 733 -19.05 33.80 -1.54
N GLY A 734 -18.41 34.65 -0.74
CA GLY A 734 -18.61 36.10 -0.80
C GLY A 734 -18.02 36.77 -2.04
N ASP A 735 -16.96 36.21 -2.64
CA ASP A 735 -16.38 36.74 -3.86
C ASP A 735 -17.26 36.44 -5.08
N VAL A 736 -17.51 37.43 -5.94
CA VAL A 736 -18.32 37.23 -7.16
C VAL A 736 -17.75 36.15 -8.07
N ARG A 737 -16.44 35.89 -8.06
CA ARG A 737 -15.81 34.86 -8.90
C ARG A 737 -15.86 33.46 -8.30
N SER A 738 -16.29 33.32 -7.04
CA SER A 738 -16.37 32.02 -6.38
C SER A 738 -17.54 31.21 -6.93
N PRO A 739 -17.31 29.96 -7.38
CA PRO A 739 -18.39 29.10 -7.84
C PRO A 739 -19.28 28.67 -6.67
N PRO A 740 -20.61 28.63 -6.86
CA PRO A 740 -21.53 28.02 -5.92
C PRO A 740 -21.67 26.52 -6.16
N PHE A 741 -22.00 25.78 -5.10
CA PHE A 741 -22.25 24.34 -5.16
C PHE A 741 -23.56 23.97 -4.48
N SER A 742 -24.07 22.79 -4.81
CA SER A 742 -25.19 22.14 -4.12
C SER A 742 -24.78 20.78 -3.56
N CYS A 743 -25.38 20.38 -2.44
CA CYS A 743 -25.15 19.10 -1.79
C CYS A 743 -26.49 18.43 -1.44
N LEU A 744 -26.63 17.15 -1.77
CA LEU A 744 -27.81 16.33 -1.52
C LEU A 744 -27.67 15.55 -0.21
N SER A 745 -28.75 15.53 0.58
CA SER A 745 -28.84 14.81 1.86
C SER A 745 -27.73 15.19 2.85
N PRO A 746 -27.58 16.48 3.19
CA PRO A 746 -26.54 16.97 4.09
C PRO A 746 -26.54 16.32 5.47
N GLU A 747 -27.66 15.72 5.89
CA GLU A 747 -27.78 14.97 7.14
C GLU A 747 -26.76 13.82 7.23
N LYS A 748 -26.31 13.27 6.09
CA LYS A 748 -25.32 12.18 6.05
C LYS A 748 -23.98 12.55 6.68
N TRP A 749 -23.61 13.83 6.65
CA TRP A 749 -22.37 14.34 7.23
C TRP A 749 -22.63 15.24 8.45
N GLY A 750 -23.86 15.21 8.99
CA GLY A 750 -24.27 16.04 10.13
C GLY A 750 -24.67 17.47 9.76
N GLY A 751 -24.82 17.76 8.46
CA GLY A 751 -25.37 19.01 7.94
C GLY A 751 -26.89 19.05 8.02
N THR A 752 -27.47 20.15 7.52
CA THR A 752 -28.93 20.33 7.52
C THR A 752 -29.44 20.77 6.15
N SER A 753 -30.53 20.14 5.71
CA SER A 753 -31.18 20.47 4.44
C SER A 753 -31.91 21.81 4.48
N ASN A 754 -32.22 22.33 3.29
CA ASN A 754 -32.87 23.63 3.09
C ASN A 754 -32.08 24.79 3.74
N ARG A 755 -30.74 24.72 3.63
CA ARG A 755 -29.81 25.73 4.15
C ARG A 755 -28.85 26.24 3.09
N LEU A 756 -28.33 27.44 3.33
CA LEU A 756 -27.24 28.07 2.59
C LEU A 756 -26.02 28.23 3.51
N TYR A 757 -24.90 27.67 3.09
CA TYR A 757 -23.60 27.75 3.76
C TYR A 757 -22.76 28.83 3.08
N TYR A 758 -22.52 29.93 3.77
CA TYR A 758 -21.79 31.09 3.26
C TYR A 758 -20.34 31.09 3.76
N ALA A 759 -19.36 31.00 2.86
CA ALA A 759 -17.94 31.05 3.21
C ALA A 759 -17.51 32.48 3.54
N HIS A 760 -16.91 32.67 4.72
CA HIS A 760 -16.47 33.98 5.19
C HIS A 760 -14.94 34.07 5.30
N TYR A 761 -14.42 35.30 5.26
CA TYR A 761 -12.99 35.55 5.40
C TYR A 761 -12.52 35.40 6.86
N SER A 762 -13.17 36.09 7.81
CA SER A 762 -12.77 36.14 9.23
C SER A 762 -13.14 34.86 10.02
N GLN A 763 -14.40 34.46 10.02
CA GLN A 763 -14.91 33.19 10.53
C GLN A 763 -14.98 32.14 9.40
N PRO A 764 -15.08 30.82 9.69
CA PRO A 764 -14.99 29.81 8.66
C PRO A 764 -16.23 29.82 7.72
N TRP A 765 -17.45 29.69 8.24
CA TRP A 765 -18.68 29.87 7.46
C TRP A 765 -19.86 30.28 8.36
N SER A 766 -20.93 30.79 7.77
CA SER A 766 -22.24 30.99 8.42
C SER A 766 -23.31 30.16 7.71
N VAL A 767 -24.38 29.81 8.45
CA VAL A 767 -25.50 29.04 7.90
C VAL A 767 -26.75 29.92 7.92
N HIS A 768 -27.47 29.93 6.80
CA HIS A 768 -28.69 30.70 6.63
C HIS A 768 -29.84 29.79 6.17
N GLY A 769 -31.05 30.06 6.66
CA GLY A 769 -32.27 29.36 6.21
C GLY A 769 -32.93 30.06 5.02
N PHE A 770 -33.76 29.31 4.30
CA PHE A 770 -34.69 29.86 3.30
C PHE A 770 -36.10 30.00 3.89
N GLY A 771 -36.84 31.04 3.49
CA GLY A 771 -38.24 31.26 3.91
C GLY A 771 -38.42 31.38 5.43
N ASP A 772 -39.45 30.73 5.97
CA ASP A 772 -39.82 30.76 7.40
C ASP A 772 -38.73 30.18 8.33
N ALA A 773 -37.74 29.49 7.77
CA ALA A 773 -36.64 28.90 8.52
C ALA A 773 -35.42 29.86 8.66
N ALA A 774 -35.52 31.10 8.18
CA ALA A 774 -34.43 32.10 8.23
C ALA A 774 -34.14 32.60 9.65
N ASP A 775 -35.18 32.84 10.45
CA ASP A 775 -35.05 33.39 11.81
C ASP A 775 -34.55 32.34 12.82
N ALA A 776 -34.76 31.06 12.55
CA ALA A 776 -34.49 29.95 13.47
C ALA A 776 -33.02 29.48 13.51
N VAL A 777 -32.13 30.03 12.67
CA VAL A 777 -30.76 29.50 12.46
C VAL A 777 -29.67 30.42 12.98
N TRP A 778 -30.00 31.67 13.31
CA TRP A 778 -28.98 32.66 13.66
C TRP A 778 -28.19 32.25 14.90
N ASP A 779 -26.89 32.03 14.73
CA ASP A 779 -25.96 31.78 15.83
C ASP A 779 -25.58 33.13 16.48
N PRO A 780 -25.88 33.35 17.77
CA PRO A 780 -25.56 34.58 18.48
C PRO A 780 -24.07 34.92 18.52
N SER A 781 -23.18 33.95 18.25
CA SER A 781 -21.73 34.15 18.18
C SER A 781 -21.25 34.70 16.83
N THR A 782 -22.14 34.79 15.83
CA THR A 782 -21.85 35.36 14.52
C THR A 782 -21.69 36.87 14.64
N ASP A 783 -20.58 37.40 14.13
CA ASP A 783 -20.28 38.84 14.19
C ASP A 783 -21.38 39.67 13.48
N PRO A 784 -22.06 40.59 14.21
CA PRO A 784 -23.20 41.35 13.70
C PRO A 784 -22.81 42.39 12.64
N ASP A 785 -21.54 42.75 12.53
CA ASP A 785 -21.03 43.72 11.54
C ASP A 785 -20.70 43.07 10.18
N LEU A 786 -20.86 41.75 10.07
CA LEU A 786 -20.58 41.03 8.83
C LEU A 786 -21.64 41.30 7.76
N VAL A 787 -21.16 41.65 6.56
CA VAL A 787 -22.00 41.87 5.39
C VAL A 787 -22.08 40.60 4.55
N TYR A 788 -23.25 39.98 4.51
CA TYR A 788 -23.53 38.74 3.79
C TYR A 788 -23.99 39.02 2.35
N LYS A 789 -23.07 39.48 1.50
CA LYS A 789 -23.38 39.80 0.09
C LYS A 789 -22.29 39.37 -0.88
N ARG A 790 -22.69 39.01 -2.10
CA ARG A 790 -21.78 38.72 -3.21
C ARG A 790 -21.08 40.01 -3.65
N ASN A 791 -19.76 40.05 -3.60
CA ASN A 791 -18.96 41.26 -3.74
C ASN A 791 -17.63 41.04 -4.45
N TRP A 792 -17.05 42.13 -4.95
CA TRP A 792 -15.70 42.10 -5.50
C TRP A 792 -14.64 42.31 -4.41
N TYR A 793 -13.63 41.43 -4.37
CA TYR A 793 -12.52 41.56 -3.44
C TYR A 793 -11.17 41.57 -4.18
N GLY A 794 -10.24 42.43 -3.74
CA GLY A 794 -8.89 42.47 -4.31
C GLY A 794 -7.99 41.31 -3.85
N GLN A 795 -8.32 40.71 -2.71
CA GLN A 795 -7.61 39.58 -2.10
C GLN A 795 -8.45 38.31 -2.22
N LEU A 796 -7.79 37.16 -2.34
CA LEU A 796 -8.45 35.85 -2.41
C LEU A 796 -9.25 35.59 -1.10
N GLN A 797 -10.56 35.50 -1.22
CA GLN A 797 -11.47 35.19 -0.12
C GLN A 797 -11.50 33.70 0.18
N ALA A 798 -12.16 33.29 1.28
CA ALA A 798 -12.47 31.89 1.49
C ALA A 798 -13.47 31.41 0.41
N PHE A 799 -13.29 30.18 -0.07
CA PHE A 799 -14.11 29.62 -1.14
C PHE A 799 -14.29 28.11 -0.97
N TRP A 800 -15.36 27.60 -1.55
CA TRP A 800 -15.70 26.18 -1.59
C TRP A 800 -15.03 25.51 -2.79
N VAL A 801 -14.60 24.26 -2.64
CA VAL A 801 -13.99 23.49 -3.72
C VAL A 801 -14.15 21.99 -3.50
N TYR A 802 -14.33 21.25 -4.58
CA TYR A 802 -14.14 19.79 -4.56
C TYR A 802 -12.73 19.44 -5.08
N PRO A 803 -12.03 18.46 -4.48
CA PRO A 803 -10.72 18.02 -4.96
C PRO A 803 -10.74 17.55 -6.43
N SER A 804 -9.65 17.82 -7.15
CA SER A 804 -9.48 17.43 -8.57
C SER A 804 -9.62 15.93 -8.81
N MET A 805 -9.31 15.08 -7.82
CA MET A 805 -9.44 13.62 -7.92
C MET A 805 -10.86 13.09 -8.17
N PHE A 806 -11.92 13.89 -7.93
CA PHE A 806 -13.30 13.52 -8.30
C PHE A 806 -13.58 13.74 -9.79
N TYR A 807 -12.72 14.51 -10.45
CA TYR A 807 -12.89 15.00 -11.80
C TYR A 807 -11.92 14.34 -12.77
N SER A 808 -10.80 13.79 -12.29
CA SER A 808 -9.92 12.97 -13.11
C SER A 808 -10.42 11.52 -13.19
N ASP A 809 -10.54 11.02 -14.42
CA ASP A 809 -10.47 9.59 -14.67
C ASP A 809 -9.00 9.22 -14.58
N GLY A 810 -8.64 8.40 -13.58
CA GLY A 810 -7.25 8.15 -13.23
C GLY A 810 -6.44 7.68 -14.43
N GLN A 811 -5.61 8.58 -14.97
CA GLN A 811 -4.44 8.27 -15.76
C GLN A 811 -3.20 8.67 -14.97
#